data_AF-A0A4Y9XN85-F1
#
_entry.id   AF-A0A4Y9XN85-F1
#
_cell.length_a   1.000
_cell.length_b   1.000
_cell.length_c   1.000
_cell.angle_alpha   90.00
_cell.angle_beta   90.00
_cell.angle_gamma   90.00
#
_symmetry.space_group_name_H-M   'P 1'
#
loop_
_entity.id
_entity.type
_entity.pdbx_description
1 polymer ?
#
loop_
_entity_poly.entity_id
_entity_poly.type
_entity_poly.pdbx_seq_one_letter_code
_entity_poly.pdbx_strand_id
1 'polypeptide(L)'
;MDVDIQDEAAGLLALFETGPETFAWRDPIPREMEEQRVRMSDTLIFDILLAEGGIRHASSLYPPTDAESLHRLLEAICNSTYDAVKQDSLIYFLLKWHKDGREMDFSESRCIQPQFVILADAYWHLDTGINVESEMVLTDVVAKPRLPQLKALLALHLTAYEQSLLHNYAIDPPQKLSAASVSTIQDLACLRHVQSGEYAAAIKLDRQLPPGGMVAKDRRQMMDDLMASMPLVERQLLEVELEQLTAAPRPSVSVSQSWTNKATNSTDLSMSWESVRNPSSSTATKSAPTAAAAAHKSNGTPSMATPTISQKSGAPRFGAPLGATPHTEMFAPLSFPSSASTASPGASAFAPSMSVGRVPLIGSTTHQQTPSSAGRASASSARPGSLFEIAGSANQAPNAFYTPPQSISAGAKRPFGQDTPRTPRASASPQRPEPVSGASAGATTADGDITMQTDEDAIAADLADITQTDASRVENTAGTEDEESPTAEFSTSIFGRNRSTSADIPRVSARRLRQEKSDSPFIPGAFGPTTDDEVSITTIERLKEQISRDASEHAIELLKSETMFCIILDNIDIYLRKFQERITNRNAMIHATNVAVIAIKGPKLGAADLQAKLDLRGNRMKATFSDIRPTKEDGDHMNAAFEGLVAEMLVRYFPGSSMWKGRRTMLQTIEETIPKDRPLEVEVTDTRPLGVIDVNSGSKKGVIEALKEIQEKSTVPQEEWSKKSPHVIQGDWLTVSNMRAARRERVDDVNAMERLEYVEEISALWHFALNATHMLMRVHFGNAITDHTSLAKHKGLLQRTWDAKKPNYAAAKALIRHSIRKNVRVFSGLVESQK
;
A
#
# COMPACT_ATOMS: atom_id res chain seq x y z
N MET A 1 -28.27 5.34 19.09
CA MET A 1 -27.97 6.03 20.35
C MET A 1 -27.48 7.37 19.89
N ASP A 2 -28.39 8.32 19.84
CA ASP A 2 -28.03 9.69 19.53
C ASP A 2 -27.48 10.21 20.86
N VAL A 3 -26.14 10.24 20.95
CA VAL A 3 -25.48 10.91 22.07
C VAL A 3 -25.85 12.37 21.93
N ASP A 4 -26.31 13.00 23.00
CA ASP A 4 -26.67 14.41 22.93
C ASP A 4 -25.41 15.20 22.55
N ILE A 5 -25.48 15.92 21.42
CA ILE A 5 -24.34 16.65 20.87
C ILE A 5 -23.92 17.76 21.85
N GLN A 6 -24.87 18.24 22.67
CA GLN A 6 -24.61 19.22 23.73
C GLN A 6 -23.80 18.60 24.88
N ASP A 7 -24.04 17.33 25.24
CA ASP A 7 -23.25 16.61 26.24
C ASP A 7 -21.81 16.34 25.75
N GLU A 8 -21.60 16.02 24.46
CA GLU A 8 -20.25 15.87 23.90
C GLU A 8 -19.51 17.23 23.86
N ALA A 9 -20.16 18.31 23.41
CA ALA A 9 -19.56 19.65 23.40
C ALA A 9 -19.20 20.14 24.82
N ALA A 10 -20.06 19.91 25.81
CA ALA A 10 -19.78 20.20 27.22
C ALA A 10 -18.62 19.35 27.78
N GLY A 11 -18.56 18.06 27.40
CA GLY A 11 -17.46 17.17 27.76
C GLY A 11 -16.11 17.60 27.15
N LEU A 12 -16.13 18.14 25.93
CA LEU A 12 -14.96 18.71 25.26
C LEU A 12 -14.53 20.04 25.90
N LEU A 13 -15.46 20.90 26.29
CA LEU A 13 -15.16 22.17 26.95
C LEU A 13 -14.34 21.98 28.23
N ALA A 14 -14.55 20.89 28.96
CA ALA A 14 -13.80 20.54 30.17
C ALA A 14 -12.30 20.23 29.92
N LEU A 15 -11.86 20.07 28.67
CA LEU A 15 -10.44 19.92 28.29
C LEU A 15 -9.72 21.28 28.19
N PHE A 16 -10.47 22.37 28.11
CA PHE A 16 -9.96 23.73 27.97
C PHE A 16 -10.03 24.47 29.31
N GLU A 17 -9.02 25.29 29.59
CA GLU A 17 -9.05 26.14 30.77
C GLU A 17 -9.89 27.39 30.51
N THR A 18 -11.16 27.36 30.92
CA THR A 18 -12.14 28.44 30.72
C THR A 18 -12.01 29.59 31.73
N GLY A 19 -11.02 29.55 32.63
CA GLY A 19 -10.79 30.60 33.61
C GLY A 19 -10.24 31.89 32.96
N PRO A 20 -10.63 33.08 33.42
CA PRO A 20 -10.16 34.35 32.82
C PRO A 20 -8.64 34.55 32.94
N GLU A 21 -7.99 33.87 33.88
CA GLU A 21 -6.53 33.91 34.06
C GLU A 21 -5.78 32.75 33.37
N THR A 22 -6.50 31.85 32.70
CA THR A 22 -5.95 30.63 32.09
C THR A 22 -6.40 30.35 30.65
N PHE A 23 -7.39 31.09 30.14
CA PHE A 23 -7.90 30.97 28.77
C PHE A 23 -6.80 31.18 27.71
N ALA A 24 -6.75 30.31 26.71
CA ALA A 24 -5.64 30.30 25.74
C ALA A 24 -5.68 31.48 24.76
N TRP A 25 -6.87 31.97 24.38
CA TRP A 25 -7.06 33.06 23.42
C TRP A 25 -7.21 34.43 24.10
N ARG A 26 -6.29 34.76 25.01
CA ARG A 26 -6.21 36.10 25.62
C ARG A 26 -5.23 36.99 24.88
N ASP A 27 -5.37 38.30 25.02
CA ASP A 27 -4.42 39.25 24.45
C ASP A 27 -2.96 38.89 24.83
N PRO A 28 -2.02 38.87 23.87
CA PRO A 28 -2.14 39.41 22.51
C PRO A 28 -2.69 38.44 21.44
N ILE A 29 -3.01 37.18 21.77
CA ILE A 29 -3.23 36.10 20.78
C ILE A 29 -4.33 36.39 19.75
N PRO A 30 -5.55 36.82 20.12
CA PRO A 30 -6.59 37.13 19.12
C PRO A 30 -6.18 38.21 18.13
N ARG A 31 -5.37 39.18 18.58
CA ARG A 31 -4.82 40.24 17.75
C ARG A 31 -3.72 39.74 16.83
N GLU A 32 -2.79 38.92 17.32
CA GLU A 32 -1.74 38.28 16.49
C GLU A 32 -2.36 37.43 15.38
N MET A 33 -3.44 36.70 15.70
CA MET A 33 -4.21 35.93 14.73
C MET A 33 -4.90 36.80 13.68
N GLU A 34 -5.47 37.95 14.06
CA GLU A 34 -6.08 38.87 13.10
C GLU A 34 -5.02 39.54 12.21
N GLU A 35 -3.86 39.92 12.77
CA GLU A 35 -2.72 40.43 11.99
C GLU A 35 -2.16 39.37 11.02
N GLN A 36 -2.14 38.08 11.41
CA GLN A 36 -1.79 36.97 10.53
C GLN A 36 -2.89 36.66 9.50
N ARG A 37 -4.17 36.78 9.86
CA ARG A 37 -5.32 36.63 8.95
C ARG A 37 -5.22 37.65 7.81
N VAL A 38 -4.97 38.92 8.12
CA VAL A 38 -4.72 39.98 7.13
C VAL A 38 -3.52 39.63 6.24
N ARG A 39 -2.42 39.12 6.83
CA ARG A 39 -1.24 38.67 6.08
C ARG A 39 -1.54 37.50 5.12
N MET A 40 -2.49 36.64 5.46
CA MET A 40 -2.90 35.46 4.69
C MET A 40 -4.08 35.73 3.73
N SER A 41 -4.35 37.00 3.36
CA SER A 41 -5.47 37.42 2.51
C SER A 41 -6.85 37.26 3.16
N ASP A 42 -6.97 37.77 4.38
CA ASP A 42 -8.19 37.81 5.21
C ASP A 42 -8.81 36.43 5.53
N THR A 43 -8.01 35.36 5.52
CA THR A 43 -8.48 33.99 5.81
C THR A 43 -7.35 33.13 6.38
N LEU A 44 -7.56 32.54 7.55
CA LEU A 44 -6.67 31.53 8.14
C LEU A 44 -6.99 30.13 7.58
N ILE A 45 -6.05 29.19 7.66
CA ILE A 45 -6.28 27.79 7.23
C ILE A 45 -7.38 27.15 8.08
N PHE A 46 -7.42 27.43 9.38
CA PHE A 46 -8.51 26.96 10.23
C PHE A 46 -9.88 27.52 9.81
N ASP A 47 -9.95 28.75 9.31
CA ASP A 47 -11.20 29.31 8.76
C ASP A 47 -11.68 28.49 7.54
N ILE A 48 -10.75 28.04 6.68
CA ILE A 48 -11.03 27.17 5.53
C ILE A 48 -11.51 25.78 6.00
N LEU A 49 -10.83 25.17 6.97
CA LEU A 49 -11.19 23.84 7.49
C LEU A 49 -12.58 23.85 8.15
N LEU A 50 -12.93 24.89 8.90
CA LEU A 50 -14.27 25.05 9.45
C LEU A 50 -15.32 25.20 8.32
N ALA A 51 -15.03 26.02 7.31
CA ALA A 51 -15.94 26.24 6.17
C ALA A 51 -16.18 24.97 5.34
N GLU A 52 -15.14 24.18 5.06
CA GLU A 52 -15.22 22.87 4.39
C GLU A 52 -15.96 21.82 5.24
N GLY A 53 -15.93 21.95 6.57
CA GLY A 53 -16.80 21.21 7.49
C GLY A 53 -18.27 21.66 7.49
N GLY A 54 -18.65 22.62 6.63
CA GLY A 54 -20.00 23.18 6.55
C GLY A 54 -20.31 24.24 7.61
N ILE A 55 -19.34 24.63 8.44
CA ILE A 55 -19.51 25.64 9.48
C ILE A 55 -19.48 27.02 8.83
N ARG A 56 -20.66 27.64 8.72
CA ARG A 56 -20.82 28.96 8.13
C ARG A 56 -20.29 30.02 9.08
N HIS A 57 -19.70 31.09 8.52
CA HIS A 57 -19.13 32.22 9.28
C HIS A 57 -17.98 31.81 10.23
N ALA A 58 -17.11 30.90 9.78
CA ALA A 58 -15.93 30.43 10.53
C ALA A 58 -15.12 31.55 11.21
N SER A 59 -14.81 32.62 10.48
CA SER A 59 -14.07 33.80 10.98
C SER A 59 -14.79 34.61 12.08
N SER A 60 -16.08 34.35 12.33
CA SER A 60 -16.84 34.92 13.46
C SER A 60 -16.89 34.02 14.70
N LEU A 61 -16.49 32.74 14.55
CA LEU A 61 -16.40 31.77 15.64
C LEU A 61 -14.95 31.56 16.11
N TYR A 62 -13.96 31.90 15.28
CA TYR A 62 -12.54 31.72 15.55
C TYR A 62 -11.74 33.01 15.30
N PRO A 63 -10.87 33.46 16.21
CA PRO A 63 -10.64 32.91 17.55
C PRO A 63 -11.84 33.10 18.49
N PRO A 64 -12.06 32.18 19.45
CA PRO A 64 -13.00 32.41 20.54
C PRO A 64 -12.46 33.49 21.49
N THR A 65 -13.33 34.39 21.95
CA THR A 65 -12.97 35.51 22.84
C THR A 65 -13.21 35.21 24.32
N ASP A 66 -14.01 34.18 24.61
CA ASP A 66 -14.45 33.77 25.94
C ASP A 66 -14.86 32.29 25.94
N ALA A 67 -15.23 31.76 27.11
CA ALA A 67 -15.65 30.37 27.25
C ALA A 67 -16.95 30.03 26.49
N GLU A 68 -17.85 31.01 26.27
CA GLU A 68 -19.14 30.80 25.61
C GLU A 68 -19.00 30.76 24.07
N SER A 69 -18.12 31.58 23.51
CA SER A 69 -17.70 31.52 22.09
C SER A 69 -16.89 30.25 21.80
N LEU A 70 -16.01 29.82 22.71
CA LEU A 70 -15.37 28.50 22.60
C LEU A 70 -16.39 27.36 22.62
N HIS A 71 -17.36 27.38 23.53
CA HIS A 71 -18.43 26.37 23.57
C HIS A 71 -19.23 26.33 22.25
N ARG A 72 -19.61 27.50 21.71
CA ARG A 72 -20.29 27.60 20.40
C ARG A 72 -19.43 27.10 19.24
N LEU A 73 -18.11 27.32 19.26
CA LEU A 73 -17.18 26.77 18.26
C LEU A 73 -17.08 25.24 18.37
N LEU A 74 -17.01 24.68 19.58
CA LEU A 74 -17.00 23.23 19.80
C LEU A 74 -18.32 22.58 19.37
N GLU A 75 -19.47 23.17 19.72
CA GLU A 75 -20.80 22.72 19.27
C GLU A 75 -20.90 22.77 17.73
N ALA A 76 -20.37 23.81 17.08
CA ALA A 76 -20.32 23.88 15.62
C ALA A 76 -19.41 22.81 14.99
N ILE A 77 -18.27 22.47 15.63
CA ILE A 77 -17.39 21.38 15.19
C ILE A 77 -18.08 20.02 15.33
N CYS A 78 -18.76 19.73 16.44
CA CYS A 78 -19.49 18.48 16.62
C CYS A 78 -20.68 18.34 15.65
N ASN A 79 -21.34 19.45 15.28
CA ASN A 79 -22.42 19.49 14.29
C ASN A 79 -21.95 19.59 12.82
N SER A 80 -20.64 19.57 12.55
CA SER A 80 -20.08 19.67 11.20
C SER A 80 -20.38 18.45 10.32
N THR A 81 -20.22 18.59 9.01
CA THR A 81 -20.35 17.48 8.03
C THR A 81 -19.20 16.48 8.07
N TYR A 82 -18.20 16.72 8.91
CA TYR A 82 -17.00 15.93 9.03
C TYR A 82 -17.21 14.62 9.81
N ASP A 83 -16.41 13.61 9.46
CA ASP A 83 -16.28 12.41 10.29
C ASP A 83 -15.56 12.72 11.60
N ALA A 84 -15.77 11.86 12.61
CA ALA A 84 -15.24 12.06 13.96
C ALA A 84 -13.70 12.26 14.00
N VAL A 85 -12.93 11.66 13.08
CA VAL A 85 -11.46 11.83 13.06
C VAL A 85 -11.09 13.24 12.65
N LYS A 86 -11.79 13.83 11.68
CA LYS A 86 -11.61 15.23 11.28
C LYS A 86 -12.10 16.19 12.37
N GLN A 87 -13.25 15.93 12.99
CA GLN A 87 -13.75 16.73 14.13
C GLN A 87 -12.72 16.73 15.28
N ASP A 88 -12.20 15.56 15.66
CA ASP A 88 -11.13 15.43 16.65
C ASP A 88 -9.84 16.13 16.24
N SER A 89 -9.50 16.16 14.94
CA SER A 89 -8.33 16.89 14.44
C SER A 89 -8.47 18.41 14.59
N LEU A 90 -9.69 18.95 14.45
CA LEU A 90 -9.97 20.37 14.72
C LEU A 90 -9.88 20.68 16.23
N ILE A 91 -10.36 19.78 17.09
CA ILE A 91 -10.26 19.94 18.54
C ILE A 91 -8.80 19.85 19.01
N TYR A 92 -8.00 18.93 18.43
CA TYR A 92 -6.57 18.84 18.65
C TYR A 92 -5.85 20.15 18.31
N PHE A 93 -6.15 20.72 17.14
CA PHE A 93 -5.63 22.03 16.71
C PHE A 93 -5.97 23.14 17.72
N LEU A 94 -7.20 23.17 18.25
CA LEU A 94 -7.59 24.14 19.28
C LEU A 94 -6.83 23.92 20.59
N LEU A 95 -6.65 22.67 21.03
CA LEU A 95 -5.92 22.36 22.27
C LEU A 95 -4.44 22.78 22.21
N LYS A 96 -3.80 22.74 21.03
CA LYS A 96 -2.40 23.14 20.82
C LYS A 96 -2.11 24.60 21.22
N TRP A 97 -3.12 25.46 21.29
CA TRP A 97 -2.99 26.82 21.82
C TRP A 97 -2.60 26.89 23.30
N HIS A 98 -2.84 25.83 24.10
CA HIS A 98 -2.37 25.77 25.49
C HIS A 98 -0.86 25.53 25.63
N LYS A 99 -0.20 24.96 24.60
CA LYS A 99 1.26 24.69 24.56
C LYS A 99 1.82 23.89 25.76
N ASP A 100 0.99 23.05 26.38
CA ASP A 100 1.34 22.30 27.60
C ASP A 100 1.36 20.77 27.41
N GLY A 101 1.10 20.28 26.18
CA GLY A 101 1.12 18.86 25.84
C GLY A 101 -0.24 18.17 25.96
N ARG A 102 -1.32 18.87 26.39
CA ARG A 102 -2.65 18.25 26.54
C ARG A 102 -3.24 17.77 25.22
N GLU A 103 -2.85 18.39 24.11
CA GLU A 103 -3.21 17.99 22.76
C GLU A 103 -2.68 16.58 22.44
N MET A 104 -1.49 16.23 22.94
CA MET A 104 -0.93 14.88 22.75
C MET A 104 -1.72 13.82 23.54
N ASP A 105 -2.01 14.05 24.82
CA ASP A 105 -2.89 13.17 25.61
C ASP A 105 -4.29 13.04 24.94
N PHE A 106 -4.84 14.13 24.38
CA PHE A 106 -6.10 14.11 23.63
C PHE A 106 -6.01 13.26 22.35
N SER A 107 -5.01 13.48 21.50
CA SER A 107 -4.82 12.72 20.25
C SER A 107 -4.63 11.23 20.51
N GLU A 108 -3.88 10.87 21.56
CA GLU A 108 -3.76 9.50 22.03
C GLU A 108 -5.11 8.94 22.47
N SER A 109 -5.90 9.71 23.23
CA SER A 109 -7.18 9.25 23.79
C SER A 109 -8.25 8.98 22.73
N ARG A 110 -8.38 9.87 21.73
CA ARG A 110 -9.31 9.77 20.60
C ARG A 110 -8.77 8.89 19.46
N CYS A 111 -7.49 8.49 19.50
CA CYS A 111 -6.78 7.74 18.46
C CYS A 111 -6.74 8.47 17.10
N ILE A 112 -6.48 9.78 17.13
CA ILE A 112 -6.16 10.55 15.92
C ILE A 112 -4.93 9.90 15.27
N GLN A 113 -4.99 9.65 13.96
CA GLN A 113 -3.89 8.98 13.28
C GLN A 113 -2.70 9.95 13.14
N PRO A 114 -1.44 9.51 13.26
CA PRO A 114 -0.29 10.42 13.29
C PRO A 114 -0.21 11.40 12.12
N GLN A 115 -0.63 11.00 10.92
CA GLN A 115 -0.65 11.89 9.76
C GLN A 115 -1.68 13.03 9.86
N PHE A 116 -2.76 12.88 10.63
CA PHE A 116 -3.70 13.98 10.91
C PHE A 116 -3.20 14.89 12.03
N VAL A 117 -2.50 14.33 13.03
CA VAL A 117 -1.79 15.09 14.08
C VAL A 117 -0.76 16.01 13.41
N ILE A 118 0.14 15.43 12.63
CA ILE A 118 1.18 16.13 11.87
C ILE A 118 0.60 17.19 10.91
N LEU A 119 -0.53 16.90 10.26
CA LEU A 119 -1.18 17.87 9.35
C LEU A 119 -1.83 19.03 10.12
N ALA A 120 -2.48 18.75 11.25
CA ALA A 120 -3.04 19.78 12.12
C ALA A 120 -1.93 20.62 12.78
N ASP A 121 -0.81 20.00 13.13
CA ASP A 121 0.39 20.68 13.61
C ASP A 121 0.89 21.69 12.58
N ALA A 122 1.09 21.24 11.34
CA ALA A 122 1.57 22.06 10.23
C ALA A 122 0.62 23.22 9.90
N TYR A 123 -0.69 22.98 9.89
CA TYR A 123 -1.68 24.05 9.74
C TYR A 123 -1.64 25.06 10.89
N TRP A 124 -1.44 24.60 12.13
CA TRP A 124 -1.33 25.48 13.30
C TRP A 124 -0.06 26.33 13.24
N HIS A 125 1.06 25.79 12.75
CA HIS A 125 2.29 26.55 12.54
C HIS A 125 2.14 27.63 11.45
N LEU A 126 1.38 27.36 10.39
CA LEU A 126 1.04 28.36 9.36
C LEU A 126 0.10 29.46 9.90
N ASP A 127 -0.94 29.09 10.65
CA ASP A 127 -1.92 30.04 11.20
C ASP A 127 -1.39 30.86 12.38
N THR A 128 -0.33 30.41 13.05
CA THR A 128 0.36 31.18 14.09
C THR A 128 1.55 31.97 13.57
N GLY A 129 2.12 31.58 12.42
CA GLY A 129 3.40 32.11 11.93
C GLY A 129 4.61 31.73 12.80
N ILE A 130 4.45 30.81 13.76
CA ILE A 130 5.51 30.37 14.67
C ILE A 130 6.22 29.15 14.07
N ASN A 131 7.56 29.20 14.00
CA ASN A 131 8.41 28.09 13.54
C ASN A 131 8.18 27.63 12.08
N VAL A 132 7.63 28.51 11.22
CA VAL A 132 7.33 28.18 9.81
C VAL A 132 8.57 27.64 9.09
N GLU A 133 9.74 28.28 9.22
CA GLU A 133 10.97 27.87 8.54
C GLU A 133 11.42 26.43 8.84
N SER A 134 11.14 25.92 10.05
CA SER A 134 11.52 24.56 10.47
C SER A 134 10.52 23.47 10.06
N GLU A 135 9.27 23.81 9.72
CA GLU A 135 8.25 22.83 9.30
C GLU A 135 7.73 23.02 7.87
N MET A 136 8.12 24.08 7.15
CA MET A 136 7.63 24.36 5.79
C MET A 136 7.93 23.25 4.77
N VAL A 137 8.92 22.39 5.05
CA VAL A 137 9.25 21.16 4.32
C VAL A 137 8.04 20.20 4.21
N LEU A 138 7.06 20.33 5.10
CA LEU A 138 5.88 19.46 5.14
C LEU A 138 4.61 20.05 4.47
N THR A 139 4.59 21.35 4.19
CA THR A 139 3.35 22.09 3.86
C THR A 139 3.12 22.35 2.36
N ASP A 140 3.97 21.82 1.48
CA ASP A 140 3.95 22.06 0.03
C ASP A 140 2.70 21.53 -0.73
N VAL A 141 1.69 21.04 0.00
CA VAL A 141 0.53 20.31 -0.50
C VAL A 141 -0.74 21.17 -0.61
N VAL A 142 -0.88 22.29 0.13
CA VAL A 142 -2.18 22.99 0.27
C VAL A 142 -2.06 24.51 0.07
N ALA A 143 -2.34 25.00 -1.15
CA ALA A 143 -2.59 26.42 -1.42
C ALA A 143 -3.39 26.65 -2.72
N LYS A 144 -4.61 27.21 -2.59
CA LYS A 144 -5.59 27.63 -3.65
C LYS A 144 -5.97 26.56 -4.70
N PRO A 145 -7.12 26.69 -5.42
CA PRO A 145 -7.46 25.85 -6.58
C PRO A 145 -6.58 26.17 -7.79
N ARG A 146 -5.28 25.87 -7.67
CA ARG A 146 -4.29 25.93 -8.73
C ARG A 146 -4.66 24.92 -9.83
N LEU A 147 -4.18 25.15 -11.05
CA LEU A 147 -4.40 24.27 -12.21
C LEU A 147 -4.21 22.75 -11.95
N PRO A 148 -3.28 22.28 -11.07
CA PRO A 148 -3.20 20.87 -10.68
C PRO A 148 -4.45 20.30 -10.00
N GLN A 149 -5.21 21.10 -9.24
CA GLN A 149 -6.44 20.66 -8.58
C GLN A 149 -7.62 20.62 -9.56
N LEU A 150 -7.65 21.50 -10.58
CA LEU A 150 -8.54 21.36 -11.74
C LEU A 150 -8.19 20.12 -12.57
N LYS A 151 -6.91 19.75 -12.68
CA LYS A 151 -6.48 18.48 -13.32
C LYS A 151 -6.76 17.24 -12.45
N ALA A 152 -6.67 17.35 -11.13
CA ALA A 152 -7.13 16.30 -10.22
C ALA A 152 -8.65 16.13 -10.32
N LEU A 153 -9.40 17.24 -10.42
CA LEU A 153 -10.81 17.23 -10.77
C LEU A 153 -11.07 16.52 -12.09
N LEU A 154 -10.31 16.78 -13.17
CA LEU A 154 -10.42 16.02 -14.42
C LEU A 154 -10.19 14.50 -14.23
N ALA A 155 -9.26 14.09 -13.37
CA ALA A 155 -8.97 12.68 -13.10
C ALA A 155 -10.01 11.95 -12.22
N LEU A 156 -10.83 12.69 -11.45
CA LEU A 156 -11.93 12.10 -10.69
C LEU A 156 -12.98 11.51 -11.64
N HIS A 157 -13.54 10.36 -11.29
CA HIS A 157 -14.66 9.77 -12.02
C HIS A 157 -15.97 10.31 -11.43
N LEU A 158 -16.62 11.24 -12.12
CA LEU A 158 -17.97 11.67 -11.73
C LEU A 158 -18.98 10.57 -12.03
N THR A 159 -19.95 10.41 -11.14
CA THR A 159 -21.19 9.71 -11.45
C THR A 159 -21.96 10.46 -12.55
N ALA A 160 -22.85 9.76 -13.26
CA ALA A 160 -23.70 10.40 -14.27
C ALA A 160 -24.53 11.57 -13.69
N TYR A 161 -24.91 11.49 -12.41
CA TYR A 161 -25.58 12.58 -11.70
C TYR A 161 -24.70 13.82 -11.57
N GLU A 162 -23.48 13.68 -11.02
CA GLU A 162 -22.55 14.80 -10.86
C GLU A 162 -22.11 15.39 -12.22
N GLN A 163 -21.92 14.56 -13.24
CA GLN A 163 -21.63 15.02 -14.60
C GLN A 163 -22.79 15.85 -15.16
N SER A 164 -24.05 15.41 -14.96
CA SER A 164 -25.23 16.21 -15.36
C SER A 164 -25.36 17.52 -14.58
N LEU A 165 -24.98 17.53 -13.30
CA LEU A 165 -24.99 18.75 -12.49
C LEU A 165 -23.96 19.75 -13.02
N LEU A 166 -22.72 19.30 -13.30
CA LEU A 166 -21.66 20.12 -13.91
C LEU A 166 -22.08 20.65 -15.29
N HIS A 167 -22.71 19.82 -16.12
CA HIS A 167 -23.21 20.18 -17.44
C HIS A 167 -24.28 21.29 -17.36
N ASN A 168 -25.29 21.12 -16.48
CA ASN A 168 -26.32 22.15 -16.25
C ASN A 168 -25.71 23.47 -15.75
N TYR A 169 -24.71 23.39 -14.86
CA TYR A 169 -24.03 24.56 -14.29
C TYR A 169 -23.14 25.31 -15.28
N ALA A 170 -22.65 24.64 -16.32
CA ALA A 170 -21.91 25.26 -17.42
C ALA A 170 -22.82 26.04 -18.39
N ILE A 171 -24.05 25.54 -18.59
CA ILE A 171 -25.08 26.13 -19.47
C ILE A 171 -25.79 27.30 -18.79
N ASP A 172 -26.29 27.10 -17.55
CA ASP A 172 -27.00 28.11 -16.76
C ASP A 172 -26.24 28.42 -15.44
N PRO A 173 -25.11 29.15 -15.52
CA PRO A 173 -24.29 29.48 -14.37
C PRO A 173 -25.00 30.50 -13.45
N PRO A 174 -25.02 30.30 -12.12
CA PRO A 174 -25.61 31.26 -11.20
C PRO A 174 -25.00 32.67 -11.32
N GLN A 175 -25.87 33.69 -11.37
CA GLN A 175 -25.54 35.11 -11.57
C GLN A 175 -24.53 35.72 -10.59
N LYS A 176 -24.17 35.02 -9.50
CA LYS A 176 -23.18 35.44 -8.50
C LYS A 176 -21.73 35.12 -8.90
N LEU A 177 -21.52 34.31 -9.94
CA LEU A 177 -20.19 33.89 -10.37
C LEU A 177 -19.53 34.92 -11.28
N SER A 178 -18.21 35.07 -11.17
CA SER A 178 -17.43 35.90 -12.08
C SER A 178 -17.39 35.29 -13.49
N ALA A 179 -17.33 36.13 -14.52
CA ALA A 179 -17.26 35.67 -15.91
C ALA A 179 -16.03 34.77 -16.18
N ALA A 180 -14.91 34.99 -15.47
CA ALA A 180 -13.74 34.14 -15.53
C ALA A 180 -14.04 32.73 -14.97
N SER A 181 -14.65 32.65 -13.79
CA SER A 181 -15.06 31.37 -13.18
C SER A 181 -16.03 30.60 -14.07
N VAL A 182 -16.98 31.30 -14.71
CA VAL A 182 -17.92 30.70 -15.66
C VAL A 182 -17.19 30.09 -16.86
N SER A 183 -16.23 30.81 -17.46
CA SER A 183 -15.42 30.25 -18.55
C SER A 183 -14.65 29.01 -18.10
N THR A 184 -14.03 29.03 -16.92
CA THR A 184 -13.27 27.89 -16.39
C THR A 184 -14.15 26.65 -16.16
N ILE A 185 -15.37 26.83 -15.64
CA ILE A 185 -16.33 25.72 -15.46
C ILE A 185 -16.77 25.15 -16.82
N GLN A 186 -17.01 26.01 -17.81
CA GLN A 186 -17.32 25.62 -19.18
C GLN A 186 -16.19 24.83 -19.84
N ASP A 187 -14.94 25.30 -19.72
CA ASP A 187 -13.76 24.60 -20.22
C ASP A 187 -13.59 23.23 -19.55
N LEU A 188 -13.77 23.15 -18.22
CA LEU A 188 -13.70 21.91 -17.45
C LEU A 188 -14.76 20.88 -17.90
N ALA A 189 -16.00 21.33 -18.14
CA ALA A 189 -17.10 20.47 -18.57
C ALA A 189 -16.86 19.91 -20.00
N CYS A 190 -16.42 20.75 -20.93
CA CYS A 190 -16.06 20.33 -22.29
C CYS A 190 -14.84 19.39 -22.31
N LEU A 191 -13.75 19.73 -21.59
CA LEU A 191 -12.56 18.89 -21.51
C LEU A 191 -12.84 17.52 -20.90
N ARG A 192 -13.78 17.40 -19.96
CA ARG A 192 -14.22 16.11 -19.42
C ARG A 192 -14.82 15.19 -20.48
N HIS A 193 -15.73 15.70 -21.31
CA HIS A 193 -16.32 14.92 -22.40
C HIS A 193 -15.28 14.54 -23.48
N VAL A 194 -14.26 15.38 -23.71
CA VAL A 194 -13.11 15.00 -24.57
C VAL A 194 -12.31 13.86 -23.94
N GLN A 195 -12.03 13.90 -22.64
CA GLN A 195 -11.27 12.86 -21.94
C GLN A 195 -12.02 11.52 -21.79
N SER A 196 -13.35 11.53 -21.69
CA SER A 196 -14.17 10.31 -21.73
C SER A 196 -14.29 9.71 -23.14
N GLY A 197 -13.83 10.41 -24.18
CA GLY A 197 -13.99 10.03 -25.59
C GLY A 197 -15.36 10.38 -26.18
N GLU A 198 -16.18 11.14 -25.47
CA GLU A 198 -17.52 11.58 -25.87
C GLU A 198 -17.47 12.88 -26.70
N TYR A 199 -16.66 12.90 -27.77
CA TYR A 199 -16.40 14.12 -28.56
C TYR A 199 -17.68 14.80 -29.07
N ALA A 200 -18.67 14.01 -29.50
CA ALA A 200 -19.98 14.52 -29.91
C ALA A 200 -20.72 15.27 -28.78
N ALA A 201 -20.60 14.83 -27.53
CA ALA A 201 -21.19 15.51 -26.38
C ALA A 201 -20.42 16.79 -26.03
N ALA A 202 -19.09 16.78 -26.13
CA ALA A 202 -18.25 17.96 -25.92
C ALA A 202 -18.60 19.09 -26.92
N ILE A 203 -18.74 18.75 -28.20
CA ILE A 203 -19.08 19.68 -29.28
C ILE A 203 -20.53 20.20 -29.13
N LYS A 204 -21.49 19.33 -28.77
CA LYS A 204 -22.88 19.76 -28.48
C LYS A 204 -22.96 20.74 -27.32
N LEU A 205 -22.26 20.44 -26.22
CA LEU A 205 -22.20 21.34 -25.06
C LEU A 205 -21.61 22.69 -25.48
N ASP A 206 -20.43 22.72 -26.10
CA ASP A 206 -19.77 23.96 -26.51
C ASP A 206 -20.61 24.81 -27.51
N ARG A 207 -21.45 24.18 -28.34
CA ARG A 207 -22.41 24.87 -29.23
C ARG A 207 -23.63 25.45 -28.49
N GLN A 208 -23.94 24.98 -27.28
CA GLN A 208 -24.98 25.53 -26.39
C GLN A 208 -24.44 26.64 -25.47
N LEU A 209 -23.12 26.71 -25.26
CA LEU A 209 -22.50 27.73 -24.43
C LEU A 209 -22.52 29.12 -25.12
N PRO A 210 -22.65 30.21 -24.34
CA PRO A 210 -22.62 31.56 -24.90
C PRO A 210 -21.25 31.89 -25.54
N PRO A 211 -21.21 32.62 -26.67
CA PRO A 211 -19.96 33.05 -27.29
C PRO A 211 -19.23 34.04 -26.39
N GLY A 212 -18.17 33.58 -25.73
CA GLY A 212 -17.40 34.34 -24.74
C GLY A 212 -16.18 35.09 -25.29
N GLY A 213 -15.28 35.45 -24.37
CA GLY A 213 -14.02 36.12 -24.65
C GLY A 213 -12.97 35.23 -25.34
N MET A 214 -11.69 35.61 -25.26
CA MET A 214 -10.59 34.93 -25.97
C MET A 214 -10.53 33.42 -25.68
N VAL A 215 -10.67 33.02 -24.41
CA VAL A 215 -10.68 31.61 -23.98
C VAL A 215 -11.78 30.79 -24.66
N ALA A 216 -12.98 31.36 -24.83
CA ALA A 216 -14.08 30.68 -25.52
C ALA A 216 -13.81 30.51 -27.03
N LYS A 217 -12.98 31.37 -27.65
CA LYS A 217 -12.52 31.18 -29.03
C LYS A 217 -11.52 30.04 -29.15
N ASP A 218 -10.61 29.91 -28.19
CA ASP A 218 -9.64 28.81 -28.17
C ASP A 218 -10.35 27.46 -27.93
N ARG A 219 -11.35 27.42 -27.03
CA ARG A 219 -12.24 26.26 -26.87
C ARG A 219 -13.02 25.94 -28.15
N ARG A 220 -13.68 26.94 -28.77
CA ARG A 220 -14.39 26.80 -30.06
C ARG A 220 -13.49 26.19 -31.14
N GLN A 221 -12.27 26.71 -31.29
CA GLN A 221 -11.28 26.21 -32.24
C GLN A 221 -10.92 24.74 -31.96
N MET A 222 -10.62 24.39 -30.72
CA MET A 222 -10.34 23.00 -30.32
C MET A 222 -11.52 22.06 -30.61
N MET A 223 -12.77 22.49 -30.38
CA MET A 223 -13.96 21.69 -30.67
C MET A 223 -14.21 21.55 -32.17
N ASP A 224 -13.91 22.58 -32.96
CA ASP A 224 -14.02 22.54 -34.42
C ASP A 224 -12.91 21.67 -35.05
N ASP A 225 -11.69 21.68 -34.49
CA ASP A 225 -10.59 20.76 -34.86
C ASP A 225 -10.93 19.30 -34.50
N LEU A 226 -11.52 19.05 -33.33
CA LEU A 226 -12.04 17.73 -32.96
C LEU A 226 -13.10 17.25 -33.96
N MET A 227 -14.07 18.10 -34.29
CA MET A 227 -15.11 17.81 -35.29
C MET A 227 -14.50 17.48 -36.66
N ALA A 228 -13.46 18.21 -37.07
CA ALA A 228 -12.69 17.97 -38.30
C ALA A 228 -11.86 16.67 -38.28
N SER A 229 -11.56 16.12 -37.10
CA SER A 229 -10.88 14.82 -36.92
C SER A 229 -11.82 13.61 -36.87
N MET A 230 -13.12 13.82 -36.54
CA MET A 230 -14.10 12.74 -36.43
C MET A 230 -14.34 12.04 -37.78
N PRO A 231 -14.66 10.72 -37.80
CA PRO A 231 -15.08 9.99 -38.99
C PRO A 231 -16.25 10.69 -39.71
N LEU A 232 -16.25 10.66 -41.05
CA LEU A 232 -17.23 11.39 -41.87
C LEU A 232 -18.69 11.09 -41.49
N VAL A 233 -19.01 9.83 -41.18
CA VAL A 233 -20.37 9.41 -40.80
C VAL A 233 -20.79 9.97 -39.45
N GLU A 234 -19.89 9.97 -38.45
CA GLU A 234 -20.17 10.55 -37.13
C GLU A 234 -20.30 12.07 -37.21
N ARG A 235 -19.49 12.72 -38.05
CA ARG A 235 -19.57 14.16 -38.32
C ARG A 235 -20.90 14.54 -38.95
N GLN A 236 -21.32 13.84 -40.01
CA GLN A 236 -22.60 14.09 -40.67
C GLN A 236 -23.79 13.92 -39.72
N LEU A 237 -23.76 12.89 -38.86
CA LEU A 237 -24.79 12.70 -37.84
C LEU A 237 -24.80 13.86 -36.84
N LEU A 238 -23.62 14.28 -36.36
CA LEU A 238 -23.47 15.39 -35.43
C LEU A 238 -23.89 16.74 -36.04
N GLU A 239 -23.60 16.98 -37.31
CA GLU A 239 -24.06 18.16 -38.06
C GLU A 239 -25.60 18.23 -38.08
N VAL A 240 -26.28 17.13 -38.39
CA VAL A 240 -27.75 17.05 -38.37
C VAL A 240 -28.33 17.28 -36.96
N GLU A 241 -27.65 16.82 -35.90
CA GLU A 241 -28.07 17.09 -34.51
C GLU A 241 -27.81 18.55 -34.08
N LEU A 242 -26.72 19.17 -34.56
CA LEU A 242 -26.43 20.58 -34.30
C LEU A 242 -27.37 21.52 -35.07
N GLU A 243 -27.78 21.15 -36.28
CA GLU A 243 -28.85 21.84 -37.01
C GLU A 243 -30.18 21.80 -36.23
N GLN A 244 -30.50 20.67 -35.58
CA GLN A 244 -31.68 20.57 -34.72
C GLN A 244 -31.59 21.43 -33.45
N LEU A 245 -30.40 21.53 -32.85
CA LEU A 245 -30.16 22.38 -31.67
C LEU A 245 -30.14 23.89 -32.00
N THR A 246 -29.78 24.27 -33.22
CA THR A 246 -29.72 25.66 -33.67
C THR A 246 -30.98 26.13 -34.41
N ALA A 247 -31.83 25.20 -34.87
CA ALA A 247 -33.14 25.52 -35.42
C ALA A 247 -34.02 26.21 -34.35
N ALA A 248 -34.30 27.50 -34.57
CA ALA A 248 -35.16 28.28 -33.68
C ALA A 248 -36.48 27.55 -33.39
N PRO A 249 -36.95 27.53 -32.12
CA PRO A 249 -38.08 26.71 -31.71
C PRO A 249 -39.34 27.07 -32.50
N ARG A 250 -39.72 26.19 -33.43
CA ARG A 250 -41.00 26.32 -34.15
C ARG A 250 -42.13 26.14 -33.13
N PRO A 251 -43.18 27.00 -33.16
CA PRO A 251 -44.30 26.84 -32.23
C PRO A 251 -45.14 25.62 -32.62
N SER A 252 -44.86 24.47 -32.01
CA SER A 252 -45.65 23.25 -32.19
C SER A 252 -45.99 22.57 -30.86
N VAL A 253 -47.27 22.65 -30.52
CA VAL A 253 -48.11 21.75 -29.72
C VAL A 253 -47.39 20.79 -28.75
N SER A 254 -47.70 20.95 -27.47
CA SER A 254 -47.23 20.11 -26.36
C SER A 254 -47.57 18.61 -26.52
N VAL A 255 -46.55 17.76 -26.50
CA VAL A 255 -46.66 16.34 -26.10
C VAL A 255 -45.56 16.05 -25.09
N SER A 256 -45.93 15.92 -23.82
CA SER A 256 -44.96 15.61 -22.75
C SER A 256 -44.42 14.19 -22.89
N GLN A 257 -43.13 14.04 -23.19
CA GLN A 257 -42.40 12.80 -22.97
C GLN A 257 -41.37 13.00 -21.84
N SER A 258 -41.76 12.58 -20.65
CA SER A 258 -40.90 12.51 -19.46
C SER A 258 -39.90 11.35 -19.61
N TRP A 259 -38.62 11.67 -19.75
CA TRP A 259 -37.54 10.67 -19.75
C TRP A 259 -37.23 10.21 -18.32
N THR A 260 -37.95 9.19 -17.85
CA THR A 260 -37.62 8.47 -16.61
C THR A 260 -37.29 7.01 -16.92
N ASN A 261 -35.99 6.72 -17.06
CA ASN A 261 -35.49 5.36 -17.21
C ASN A 261 -35.63 4.59 -15.88
N LYS A 262 -36.70 3.80 -15.74
CA LYS A 262 -36.82 2.78 -14.68
C LYS A 262 -36.83 1.40 -15.33
N ALA A 263 -35.70 0.71 -15.24
CA ALA A 263 -35.50 -0.60 -15.87
C ALA A 263 -36.21 -1.72 -15.10
N THR A 264 -37.45 -2.05 -15.47
CA THR A 264 -38.11 -3.33 -15.19
C THR A 264 -39.12 -3.64 -16.29
N ASN A 265 -38.96 -4.79 -16.96
CA ASN A 265 -39.93 -5.61 -17.73
C ASN A 265 -39.07 -6.46 -18.71
N SER A 266 -39.10 -7.80 -18.75
CA SER A 266 -40.22 -8.74 -18.78
C SER A 266 -41.16 -8.50 -19.97
N THR A 267 -40.99 -9.29 -21.04
CA THR A 267 -42.04 -9.92 -21.87
C THR A 267 -43.35 -9.17 -22.13
N ASP A 268 -43.89 -9.04 -23.35
CA ASP A 268 -43.58 -9.55 -24.70
C ASP A 268 -44.60 -8.87 -25.67
N LEU A 269 -44.73 -9.36 -26.92
CA LEU A 269 -45.64 -8.95 -28.01
C LEU A 269 -45.10 -7.79 -28.86
N SER A 270 -44.42 -7.99 -30.00
CA SER A 270 -44.65 -8.87 -31.16
C SER A 270 -45.68 -8.36 -32.19
N MET A 271 -45.16 -7.79 -33.27
CA MET A 271 -45.64 -7.91 -34.67
C MET A 271 -44.37 -8.07 -35.52
N SER A 272 -44.28 -8.84 -36.61
CA SER A 272 -45.33 -9.35 -37.50
C SER A 272 -44.91 -10.69 -38.16
N TRP A 273 -45.86 -11.63 -38.24
CA TRP A 273 -46.09 -12.64 -39.28
C TRP A 273 -44.96 -13.11 -40.21
N GLU A 274 -44.64 -14.40 -40.12
CA GLU A 274 -44.94 -15.34 -41.21
C GLU A 274 -45.58 -16.62 -40.62
N SER A 275 -46.65 -17.12 -41.25
CA SER A 275 -47.38 -18.33 -40.82
C SER A 275 -47.10 -19.49 -41.77
N VAL A 276 -47.21 -20.74 -41.29
CA VAL A 276 -48.07 -21.78 -41.92
C VAL A 276 -48.17 -23.05 -41.03
N ARG A 277 -49.41 -23.50 -40.81
CA ARG A 277 -49.89 -24.85 -40.37
C ARG A 277 -49.66 -25.38 -38.93
N ASN A 278 -50.64 -25.07 -38.09
CA ASN A 278 -51.42 -26.05 -37.30
C ASN A 278 -52.25 -26.98 -38.25
N PRO A 279 -52.95 -28.07 -37.82
CA PRO A 279 -53.53 -28.37 -36.50
C PRO A 279 -53.22 -29.82 -35.99
N SER A 280 -53.72 -30.35 -34.86
CA SER A 280 -55.03 -30.18 -34.22
C SER A 280 -55.12 -30.75 -32.79
N SER A 281 -56.01 -30.14 -31.97
CA SER A 281 -56.89 -30.73 -30.91
C SER A 281 -56.32 -31.76 -29.90
N SER A 282 -56.63 -31.70 -28.59
CA SER A 282 -57.55 -30.83 -27.85
C SER A 282 -57.30 -30.83 -26.34
N THR A 283 -57.81 -29.77 -25.71
CA THR A 283 -58.35 -29.67 -24.33
C THR A 283 -59.01 -30.96 -23.80
N ALA A 284 -59.14 -31.22 -22.47
CA ALA A 284 -59.23 -30.28 -21.35
C ALA A 284 -58.87 -30.87 -19.96
N THR A 285 -58.38 -30.00 -19.06
CA THR A 285 -58.70 -29.83 -17.62
C THR A 285 -58.98 -30.99 -16.64
N LYS A 286 -58.42 -30.80 -15.42
CA LYS A 286 -58.96 -31.01 -14.05
C LYS A 286 -58.46 -32.19 -13.17
N SER A 287 -58.17 -31.79 -11.92
CA SER A 287 -58.23 -32.53 -10.63
C SER A 287 -57.27 -33.68 -10.32
N ALA A 288 -56.54 -33.48 -9.20
CA ALA A 288 -55.98 -34.49 -8.28
C ALA A 288 -57.13 -35.27 -7.55
N PRO A 289 -56.90 -36.31 -6.71
CA PRO A 289 -55.66 -36.61 -5.97
C PRO A 289 -55.26 -38.10 -5.71
N THR A 290 -54.06 -38.24 -5.14
CA THR A 290 -53.56 -39.27 -4.18
C THR A 290 -54.01 -40.74 -4.17
N ALA A 291 -52.97 -41.60 -4.05
CA ALA A 291 -52.85 -42.81 -3.21
C ALA A 291 -52.94 -44.22 -3.86
N ALA A 292 -51.77 -44.87 -3.90
CA ALA A 292 -51.45 -46.27 -3.56
C ALA A 292 -52.45 -47.42 -3.79
N ALA A 293 -52.00 -48.49 -4.48
CA ALA A 293 -52.04 -49.88 -3.98
C ALA A 293 -51.24 -50.88 -4.87
N ALA A 294 -50.97 -52.06 -4.30
CA ALA A 294 -50.34 -53.28 -4.85
C ALA A 294 -50.90 -53.77 -6.22
N ALA A 295 -50.35 -54.73 -6.97
CA ALA A 295 -49.44 -55.85 -6.70
C ALA A 295 -48.74 -56.29 -8.05
N HIS A 296 -48.22 -57.50 -8.37
CA HIS A 296 -48.13 -58.82 -7.71
C HIS A 296 -47.13 -59.74 -8.48
N LYS A 297 -46.36 -60.61 -7.79
CA LYS A 297 -45.79 -61.91 -8.28
C LYS A 297 -44.73 -61.85 -9.43
N SER A 298 -43.75 -62.76 -9.56
CA SER A 298 -43.42 -64.03 -8.87
C SER A 298 -41.96 -64.49 -9.07
N ASN A 299 -41.48 -65.33 -8.14
CA ASN A 299 -40.42 -66.37 -8.26
C ASN A 299 -38.92 -66.00 -8.32
N GLY A 300 -38.12 -66.71 -7.50
CA GLY A 300 -36.88 -67.33 -8.01
C GLY A 300 -35.54 -67.05 -7.32
N THR A 301 -35.36 -67.46 -6.05
CA THR A 301 -34.02 -67.70 -5.43
C THR A 301 -33.30 -68.94 -6.06
N PRO A 302 -31.99 -69.23 -5.86
CA PRO A 302 -31.12 -68.78 -4.74
C PRO A 302 -29.62 -68.47 -5.03
N SER A 303 -28.98 -67.85 -4.01
CA SER A 303 -27.62 -68.09 -3.46
C SER A 303 -26.51 -68.80 -4.27
N MET A 304 -25.32 -68.18 -4.39
CA MET A 304 -24.12 -68.58 -3.60
C MET A 304 -22.83 -67.81 -3.98
N ALA A 305 -21.97 -67.64 -2.96
CA ALA A 305 -20.49 -67.66 -2.96
C ALA A 305 -19.63 -66.67 -3.80
N THR A 306 -18.65 -66.08 -3.09
CA THR A 306 -17.34 -65.61 -3.58
C THR A 306 -16.55 -66.68 -4.34
N PRO A 307 -15.62 -66.24 -5.21
CA PRO A 307 -14.31 -66.88 -5.27
C PRO A 307 -13.13 -65.92 -5.01
N THR A 308 -11.99 -66.53 -4.71
CA THR A 308 -10.71 -65.95 -4.24
C THR A 308 -9.62 -66.15 -5.32
N ILE A 309 -8.40 -65.60 -5.12
CA ILE A 309 -7.12 -66.00 -5.78
C ILE A 309 -7.01 -65.49 -7.25
N SER A 310 -5.87 -65.13 -7.89
CA SER A 310 -4.40 -65.27 -7.68
C SER A 310 -3.66 -64.01 -8.20
N GLN A 311 -2.66 -63.42 -7.53
CA GLN A 311 -1.19 -63.67 -7.60
C GLN A 311 -0.40 -63.28 -8.89
N LYS A 312 0.85 -62.81 -8.62
CA LYS A 312 2.06 -62.68 -9.48
C LYS A 312 2.02 -61.55 -10.52
N SER A 313 3.12 -60.84 -10.82
CA SER A 313 4.54 -60.84 -10.36
C SER A 313 5.14 -59.49 -10.80
N GLY A 314 6.05 -58.79 -10.11
CA GLY A 314 7.42 -59.12 -9.64
C GLY A 314 8.31 -57.94 -10.10
N ALA A 315 8.80 -57.08 -9.20
CA ALA A 315 10.15 -57.10 -8.58
C ALA A 315 11.32 -56.73 -9.55
N PRO A 316 12.45 -56.13 -9.10
CA PRO A 316 12.86 -55.87 -7.71
C PRO A 316 13.28 -54.42 -7.37
N ARG A 317 13.23 -54.07 -6.06
CA ARG A 317 14.18 -53.13 -5.43
C ARG A 317 14.95 -53.92 -4.35
N PHE A 318 16.27 -53.93 -4.44
CA PHE A 318 17.18 -54.46 -3.41
C PHE A 318 17.50 -53.38 -2.36
N GLY A 319 17.85 -53.74 -1.11
CA GLY A 319 18.38 -52.74 -0.16
C GLY A 319 18.62 -53.19 1.30
N ALA A 320 17.62 -53.84 1.93
CA ALA A 320 17.65 -54.53 3.24
C ALA A 320 18.04 -53.73 4.55
N PRO A 321 17.43 -54.07 5.72
CA PRO A 321 17.75 -53.48 7.03
C PRO A 321 18.18 -54.49 8.12
N LEU A 322 18.61 -53.98 9.28
CA LEU A 322 18.54 -54.59 10.63
C LEU A 322 18.33 -53.42 11.64
N GLY A 323 17.61 -53.50 12.77
CA GLY A 323 16.77 -54.57 13.32
C GLY A 323 16.82 -54.62 14.86
N ALA A 324 15.84 -54.03 15.58
CA ALA A 324 15.59 -54.26 17.02
C ALA A 324 14.17 -53.77 17.43
N THR A 325 13.61 -54.37 18.50
CA THR A 325 12.18 -54.35 18.88
C THR A 325 11.80 -53.35 20.00
N PRO A 326 10.50 -53.02 20.19
CA PRO A 326 10.08 -51.95 21.09
C PRO A 326 9.79 -52.40 22.52
N HIS A 327 9.95 -51.48 23.47
CA HIS A 327 9.31 -51.53 24.80
C HIS A 327 8.33 -50.36 24.95
N THR A 328 7.13 -50.68 25.42
CA THR A 328 6.05 -49.72 25.68
C THR A 328 5.89 -49.55 27.18
N GLU A 329 6.18 -48.36 27.71
CA GLU A 329 5.70 -47.96 29.04
C GLU A 329 5.03 -46.59 28.95
N MET A 330 3.83 -46.50 29.53
CA MET A 330 3.05 -45.28 29.65
C MET A 330 3.30 -44.67 31.03
N PHE A 331 3.62 -43.37 31.09
CA PHE A 331 3.63 -42.63 32.35
C PHE A 331 2.83 -41.32 32.28
N ALA A 332 2.32 -40.94 33.45
CA ALA A 332 1.25 -39.97 33.64
C ALA A 332 1.72 -38.49 33.61
N PRO A 333 0.81 -37.53 33.40
CA PRO A 333 1.15 -36.11 33.55
C PRO A 333 1.48 -35.77 35.01
N LEU A 334 2.66 -35.19 35.23
CA LEU A 334 3.09 -34.71 36.55
C LEU A 334 2.42 -33.38 36.90
N SER A 335 1.71 -33.36 38.03
CA SER A 335 1.22 -32.14 38.68
C SER A 335 2.32 -31.52 39.54
N PHE A 336 2.48 -30.20 39.49
CA PHE A 336 3.41 -29.48 40.37
C PHE A 336 2.85 -29.35 41.79
N PRO A 337 3.54 -29.80 42.85
CA PRO A 337 3.21 -29.45 44.22
C PRO A 337 3.90 -28.12 44.62
N SER A 338 3.16 -27.25 45.31
CA SER A 338 3.76 -26.09 46.00
C SER A 338 4.63 -26.58 47.16
N SER A 339 5.95 -26.35 47.05
CA SER A 339 6.91 -26.66 48.11
C SER A 339 7.13 -25.44 49.00
N ALA A 340 6.51 -25.44 50.19
CA ALA A 340 6.88 -24.50 51.25
C ALA A 340 8.29 -24.85 51.77
N SER A 341 9.21 -23.90 51.74
CA SER A 341 10.57 -24.06 52.28
C SER A 341 10.70 -23.45 53.68
N THR A 342 11.27 -24.25 54.57
CA THR A 342 11.48 -23.95 55.99
C THR A 342 12.63 -22.97 56.25
N ALA A 343 12.54 -22.23 57.36
CA ALA A 343 13.47 -21.18 57.74
C ALA A 343 14.86 -21.66 58.21
N SER A 344 15.86 -20.78 58.05
CA SER A 344 17.04 -20.65 58.94
C SER A 344 17.72 -19.27 58.72
N PRO A 345 18.54 -18.77 59.67
CA PRO A 345 18.55 -17.33 59.99
C PRO A 345 19.85 -16.56 59.66
N GLY A 346 19.79 -15.22 59.64
CA GLY A 346 20.97 -14.35 59.75
C GLY A 346 20.77 -12.85 59.49
N ALA A 347 20.86 -12.02 60.54
CA ALA A 347 21.27 -10.59 60.59
C ALA A 347 20.64 -9.57 59.60
N SER A 348 19.86 -8.58 60.07
CA SER A 348 20.33 -7.20 60.42
C SER A 348 20.35 -6.21 59.23
N ALA A 349 19.75 -5.01 59.25
CA ALA A 349 18.90 -4.33 60.25
C ALA A 349 18.16 -3.10 59.65
N PHE A 350 17.27 -2.49 60.45
CA PHE A 350 16.65 -1.15 60.33
C PHE A 350 15.64 -0.84 59.21
N ALA A 351 14.36 -0.85 59.61
CA ALA A 351 13.33 0.08 59.15
C ALA A 351 12.43 0.47 60.34
N PRO A 352 11.91 1.72 60.44
CA PRO A 352 11.08 2.13 61.57
C PRO A 352 9.58 1.82 61.41
N SER A 353 9.06 1.23 62.48
CA SER A 353 7.65 1.06 62.90
C SER A 353 6.64 2.15 62.51
N MET A 354 5.38 1.74 62.27
CA MET A 354 4.20 2.19 63.05
C MET A 354 3.04 1.17 62.96
N SER A 355 2.82 0.46 64.08
CA SER A 355 1.54 0.00 64.69
C SER A 355 0.23 0.09 63.87
N VAL A 356 -0.50 -1.01 63.59
CA VAL A 356 -1.30 -1.91 64.47
C VAL A 356 -2.74 -1.44 64.75
N GLY A 357 -3.71 -2.27 64.36
CA GLY A 357 -5.12 -2.24 64.79
C GLY A 357 -5.89 -3.44 64.22
N ARG A 358 -6.36 -4.37 65.06
CA ARG A 358 -7.06 -5.62 64.66
C ARG A 358 -8.02 -6.06 65.77
N VAL A 359 -8.92 -7.03 65.45
CA VAL A 359 -9.79 -7.83 66.36
C VAL A 359 -11.18 -7.21 66.66
N PRO A 360 -12.32 -7.95 66.77
CA PRO A 360 -12.56 -9.39 66.52
C PRO A 360 -13.71 -9.77 65.53
N LEU A 361 -13.64 -11.06 65.20
CA LEU A 361 -14.58 -12.01 64.60
C LEU A 361 -15.98 -12.16 65.26
N ILE A 362 -17.00 -12.41 64.42
CA ILE A 362 -18.26 -13.19 64.62
C ILE A 362 -18.97 -13.24 63.23
N GLY A 363 -19.77 -14.24 62.80
CA GLY A 363 -20.19 -15.53 63.38
C GLY A 363 -21.01 -16.41 62.39
N SER A 364 -21.73 -17.42 62.90
CA SER A 364 -22.60 -18.40 62.19
C SER A 364 -24.02 -17.86 61.84
N THR A 365 -24.95 -18.49 61.09
CA THR A 365 -25.19 -19.91 60.68
C THR A 365 -26.30 -20.04 59.60
N THR A 366 -26.51 -21.24 59.02
CA THR A 366 -27.80 -21.81 58.47
C THR A 366 -28.47 -21.13 57.25
N HIS A 367 -29.24 -21.77 56.35
CA HIS A 367 -29.50 -23.14 55.85
C HIS A 367 -30.71 -22.98 54.89
N GLN A 368 -30.66 -23.43 53.64
CA GLN A 368 -31.85 -24.04 52.98
C GLN A 368 -31.48 -24.81 51.71
N GLN A 369 -32.28 -25.82 51.38
CA GLN A 369 -32.00 -26.82 50.35
C GLN A 369 -33.15 -26.88 49.32
N THR A 370 -32.79 -27.08 48.04
CA THR A 370 -33.52 -27.91 47.03
C THR A 370 -34.94 -27.46 46.59
N PRO A 371 -35.51 -27.96 45.46
CA PRO A 371 -35.10 -29.13 44.67
C PRO A 371 -34.95 -28.97 43.14
N SER A 372 -34.45 -30.08 42.59
CA SER A 372 -34.11 -30.39 41.20
C SER A 372 -35.28 -30.64 40.25
N SER A 373 -35.03 -30.48 38.94
CA SER A 373 -35.63 -31.33 37.89
C SER A 373 -34.59 -31.66 36.81
N ALA A 374 -34.69 -32.85 36.21
CA ALA A 374 -33.62 -33.46 35.41
C ALA A 374 -33.83 -33.31 33.89
N GLY A 375 -32.73 -33.34 33.13
CA GLY A 375 -32.73 -33.41 31.66
C GLY A 375 -31.43 -34.04 31.15
N ARG A 376 -31.46 -35.35 30.86
CA ARG A 376 -30.29 -36.18 30.54
C ARG A 376 -30.13 -36.32 29.02
N ALA A 377 -28.97 -35.95 28.48
CA ALA A 377 -28.57 -36.31 27.11
C ALA A 377 -27.11 -36.79 27.10
N SER A 378 -26.87 -37.95 26.49
CA SER A 378 -25.53 -38.54 26.34
C SER A 378 -24.95 -38.14 24.99
N ALA A 379 -23.70 -37.67 24.98
CA ALA A 379 -22.95 -37.41 23.75
C ALA A 379 -21.51 -37.95 23.89
N SER A 380 -21.01 -38.53 22.81
CA SER A 380 -19.77 -39.33 22.78
C SER A 380 -18.50 -38.52 23.00
N SER A 381 -17.60 -39.03 23.84
CA SER A 381 -16.23 -38.56 24.00
C SER A 381 -15.41 -38.74 22.70
N ALA A 382 -15.20 -37.65 21.97
CA ALA A 382 -14.13 -37.53 20.98
C ALA A 382 -12.92 -36.83 21.61
N ARG A 383 -11.73 -37.44 21.53
CA ARG A 383 -10.48 -36.83 21.99
C ARG A 383 -10.07 -35.68 21.06
N PRO A 384 -9.60 -34.53 21.57
CA PRO A 384 -8.97 -33.52 20.73
C PRO A 384 -7.59 -34.03 20.26
N GLY A 385 -7.36 -34.02 18.94
CA GLY A 385 -6.05 -34.31 18.35
C GLY A 385 -5.07 -33.14 18.51
N SER A 386 -3.77 -33.44 18.39
CA SER A 386 -2.68 -32.45 18.48
C SER A 386 -2.76 -31.41 17.36
N LEU A 387 -2.55 -30.14 17.71
CA LEU A 387 -2.70 -29.00 16.79
C LEU A 387 -1.53 -28.85 15.78
N PHE A 388 -0.47 -29.66 15.91
CA PHE A 388 0.78 -29.48 15.15
C PHE A 388 0.92 -30.34 13.87
N GLU A 389 -0.03 -31.23 13.56
CA GLU A 389 0.05 -32.11 12.37
C GLU A 389 -0.78 -31.63 11.15
N ILE A 390 -1.58 -30.56 11.28
CA ILE A 390 -2.46 -30.06 10.20
C ILE A 390 -1.95 -28.73 9.61
N ALA A 391 -0.64 -28.67 9.33
CA ALA A 391 0.02 -27.53 8.67
C ALA A 391 0.76 -27.99 7.41
N GLY A 392 0.00 -28.25 6.34
CA GLY A 392 0.56 -28.37 5.00
C GLY A 392 1.20 -27.04 4.56
N SER A 393 2.28 -27.13 3.77
CA SER A 393 3.06 -25.97 3.32
C SER A 393 2.21 -24.91 2.62
N ALA A 394 2.46 -23.63 2.93
CA ALA A 394 1.76 -22.49 2.35
C ALA A 394 1.98 -22.31 0.83
N ASN A 395 2.89 -23.09 0.22
CA ASN A 395 3.26 -23.01 -1.19
C ASN A 395 2.26 -23.70 -2.17
N GLN A 396 1.10 -24.16 -1.70
CA GLN A 396 0.13 -24.92 -2.52
C GLN A 396 -1.28 -24.31 -2.62
N ALA A 397 -1.49 -23.07 -2.16
CA ALA A 397 -2.78 -22.38 -2.37
C ALA A 397 -2.88 -21.84 -3.80
N PRO A 398 -3.80 -22.32 -4.66
CA PRO A 398 -3.97 -21.78 -6.01
C PRO A 398 -4.53 -20.34 -5.97
N ASN A 399 -4.07 -19.51 -6.90
CA ASN A 399 -4.45 -18.11 -6.97
C ASN A 399 -5.93 -17.95 -7.37
N ALA A 400 -6.73 -17.30 -6.52
CA ALA A 400 -8.19 -17.20 -6.68
C ALA A 400 -8.67 -16.37 -7.89
N PHE A 401 -7.75 -15.74 -8.63
CA PHE A 401 -8.05 -14.89 -9.79
C PHE A 401 -7.51 -15.44 -11.12
N TYR A 402 -6.92 -16.64 -11.15
CA TYR A 402 -6.39 -17.21 -12.40
C TYR A 402 -6.47 -18.74 -12.46
N THR A 403 -7.28 -19.25 -13.40
CA THR A 403 -7.25 -20.63 -13.86
C THR A 403 -6.70 -20.67 -15.29
N PRO A 404 -5.53 -21.28 -15.56
CA PRO A 404 -5.06 -21.45 -16.93
C PRO A 404 -6.00 -22.38 -17.71
N PRO A 405 -6.17 -22.18 -19.03
CA PRO A 405 -6.97 -23.07 -19.86
C PRO A 405 -6.35 -24.47 -19.88
N GLN A 406 -7.20 -25.50 -19.72
CA GLN A 406 -6.77 -26.89 -19.77
C GLN A 406 -6.24 -27.23 -21.17
N SER A 407 -5.00 -27.71 -21.25
CA SER A 407 -4.40 -28.17 -22.49
C SER A 407 -5.17 -29.38 -23.03
N ILE A 408 -5.65 -29.28 -24.26
CA ILE A 408 -6.38 -30.37 -24.91
C ILE A 408 -5.42 -31.53 -25.13
N SER A 409 -5.77 -32.69 -24.57
CA SER A 409 -5.06 -33.96 -24.75
C SER A 409 -5.05 -34.38 -26.22
N ALA A 410 -3.94 -34.13 -26.93
CA ALA A 410 -3.68 -34.67 -28.26
C ALA A 410 -3.28 -36.16 -28.17
N GLY A 411 -4.27 -37.05 -28.16
CA GLY A 411 -4.06 -38.48 -28.32
C GLY A 411 -4.29 -38.92 -29.77
N ALA A 412 -3.30 -39.58 -30.39
CA ALA A 412 -3.45 -40.72 -31.32
C ALA A 412 -2.14 -40.96 -32.11
N LYS A 413 -1.53 -42.14 -31.93
CA LYS A 413 -0.51 -42.66 -32.85
C LYS A 413 -1.18 -43.20 -34.12
N ARG A 414 -0.55 -43.04 -35.28
CA ARG A 414 -0.68 -43.96 -36.42
C ARG A 414 0.72 -44.27 -37.02
N PRO A 415 0.98 -45.52 -37.46
CA PRO A 415 2.28 -45.94 -38.00
C PRO A 415 2.28 -46.06 -39.55
N PHE A 416 3.41 -46.55 -40.07
CA PHE A 416 3.83 -46.73 -41.48
C PHE A 416 4.45 -45.48 -42.16
N GLY A 417 5.50 -45.62 -43.00
CA GLY A 417 6.06 -46.84 -43.62
C GLY A 417 7.59 -46.86 -43.78
N GLN A 418 8.09 -47.96 -44.36
CA GLN A 418 9.50 -48.21 -44.69
C GLN A 418 9.90 -47.47 -45.97
N ASP A 419 11.18 -47.10 -46.14
CA ASP A 419 12.03 -47.72 -47.16
C ASP A 419 13.53 -47.37 -47.06
N THR A 420 14.32 -48.14 -47.81
CA THR A 420 15.74 -48.51 -47.62
C THR A 420 16.77 -47.57 -48.33
N PRO A 421 18.00 -47.98 -48.74
CA PRO A 421 19.23 -47.74 -47.96
C PRO A 421 20.38 -47.04 -48.74
N ARG A 422 21.44 -46.57 -48.06
CA ARG A 422 22.78 -46.42 -48.69
C ARG A 422 23.97 -46.31 -47.72
N THR A 423 24.85 -47.30 -47.80
CA THR A 423 26.30 -47.21 -47.49
C THR A 423 27.07 -46.79 -48.76
N PRO A 424 28.42 -46.66 -48.77
CA PRO A 424 29.42 -46.55 -47.70
C PRO A 424 30.34 -45.30 -47.87
N ARG A 425 31.41 -45.14 -47.06
CA ARG A 425 32.83 -45.36 -47.48
C ARG A 425 33.83 -44.75 -46.48
N ALA A 426 34.81 -45.54 -46.06
CA ALA A 426 35.93 -45.11 -45.23
C ALA A 426 37.10 -44.55 -46.07
N SER A 427 37.91 -43.65 -45.49
CA SER A 427 39.22 -43.25 -46.02
C SER A 427 40.22 -42.88 -44.91
N ALA A 428 41.31 -43.66 -44.89
CA ALA A 428 42.65 -43.50 -44.31
C ALA A 428 43.13 -42.16 -43.70
N SER A 429 43.89 -42.28 -42.61
CA SER A 429 44.96 -41.35 -42.18
C SER A 429 46.11 -41.29 -43.20
N PRO A 430 47.01 -40.27 -43.13
CA PRO A 430 48.38 -40.62 -42.72
C PRO A 430 49.20 -39.55 -41.94
N GLN A 431 50.06 -40.08 -41.06
CA GLN A 431 51.46 -39.69 -40.77
C GLN A 431 51.89 -38.26 -40.33
N ARG A 432 52.38 -38.23 -39.08
CA ARG A 432 53.46 -37.43 -38.46
C ARG A 432 54.59 -37.00 -39.42
N PRO A 433 55.25 -35.85 -39.15
CA PRO A 433 56.65 -35.94 -38.73
C PRO A 433 57.00 -35.12 -37.47
N GLU A 434 58.13 -35.49 -36.87
CA GLU A 434 58.84 -34.84 -35.76
C GLU A 434 60.35 -34.77 -36.16
N PRO A 435 61.32 -34.28 -35.36
CA PRO A 435 61.28 -33.68 -34.01
C PRO A 435 62.07 -32.33 -33.90
N VAL A 436 62.10 -31.69 -32.72
CA VAL A 436 63.37 -31.23 -32.10
C VAL A 436 63.25 -31.28 -30.56
N SER A 437 64.32 -31.73 -29.90
CA SER A 437 64.46 -31.97 -28.46
C SER A 437 64.96 -30.77 -27.64
N GLY A 438 64.54 -30.68 -26.37
CA GLY A 438 65.18 -29.88 -25.32
C GLY A 438 64.84 -30.42 -23.93
N ALA A 439 65.83 -30.80 -23.13
CA ALA A 439 65.63 -31.62 -21.93
C ALA A 439 65.76 -30.85 -20.59
N SER A 440 65.00 -31.28 -19.58
CA SER A 440 65.44 -31.28 -18.17
C SER A 440 64.66 -32.33 -17.37
N ALA A 441 65.26 -32.89 -16.32
CA ALA A 441 64.74 -34.05 -15.58
C ALA A 441 64.20 -33.66 -14.20
N GLY A 442 63.24 -34.43 -13.67
CA GLY A 442 62.75 -34.23 -12.29
C GLY A 442 61.59 -35.13 -11.84
N ALA A 443 61.94 -36.33 -11.35
CA ALA A 443 61.18 -37.18 -10.40
C ALA A 443 59.67 -37.45 -10.61
N THR A 444 59.36 -38.72 -10.84
CA THR A 444 58.04 -39.35 -10.79
C THR A 444 57.49 -39.54 -9.38
N THR A 445 56.21 -39.20 -9.16
CA THR A 445 55.24 -40.07 -8.45
C THR A 445 53.88 -39.93 -9.13
N ALA A 446 53.25 -41.05 -9.45
CA ALA A 446 51.92 -41.08 -10.05
C ALA A 446 50.83 -41.19 -8.97
N ASP A 447 49.67 -40.58 -9.22
CA ASP A 447 48.42 -41.34 -9.15
C ASP A 447 47.35 -40.72 -10.08
N GLY A 448 46.32 -41.51 -10.43
CA GLY A 448 45.52 -41.31 -11.65
C GLY A 448 44.51 -40.17 -11.64
N ASP A 449 44.50 -39.40 -12.74
CA ASP A 449 43.54 -38.32 -13.01
C ASP A 449 42.32 -38.86 -13.78
N ILE A 450 41.10 -38.55 -13.33
CA ILE A 450 39.84 -38.99 -13.94
C ILE A 450 39.25 -37.83 -14.73
N THR A 451 39.57 -37.76 -16.01
CA THR A 451 39.03 -36.76 -16.93
C THR A 451 37.59 -37.12 -17.31
N MET A 452 36.61 -36.56 -16.60
CA MET A 452 35.21 -36.59 -17.01
C MET A 452 34.98 -35.57 -18.13
N GLN A 453 34.94 -36.03 -19.38
CA GLN A 453 34.35 -35.24 -20.47
C GLN A 453 32.83 -35.17 -20.25
N THR A 454 32.30 -33.97 -20.09
CA THR A 454 30.86 -33.69 -20.03
C THR A 454 30.37 -33.19 -21.39
N ASP A 455 29.47 -33.94 -22.02
CA ASP A 455 28.81 -33.57 -23.27
C ASP A 455 27.76 -32.44 -23.04
N GLU A 456 28.16 -31.17 -23.13
CA GLU A 456 27.24 -30.02 -23.10
C GLU A 456 27.46 -28.99 -24.24
N ASP A 457 27.77 -29.45 -25.45
CA ASP A 457 27.86 -28.61 -26.68
C ASP A 457 26.90 -29.09 -27.79
N ALA A 458 25.67 -29.50 -27.41
CA ALA A 458 24.72 -30.14 -28.32
C ALA A 458 23.29 -29.54 -28.36
N ILE A 459 23.11 -28.25 -28.00
CA ILE A 459 21.97 -27.41 -28.48
C ILE A 459 22.50 -25.98 -28.78
N ALA A 460 23.21 -25.81 -29.89
CA ALA A 460 23.64 -24.49 -30.37
C ALA A 460 23.81 -24.39 -31.91
N ALA A 461 23.22 -25.31 -32.67
CA ALA A 461 23.47 -25.45 -34.11
C ALA A 461 22.20 -25.79 -34.92
N ASP A 462 21.20 -24.89 -34.93
CA ASP A 462 20.03 -25.00 -35.83
C ASP A 462 19.40 -23.64 -36.22
N LEU A 463 20.19 -22.56 -36.23
CA LEU A 463 19.69 -21.21 -36.59
C LEU A 463 20.75 -20.26 -37.17
N ALA A 464 21.74 -20.83 -37.86
CA ALA A 464 22.81 -20.10 -38.54
C ALA A 464 23.11 -20.65 -39.94
N ASP A 465 22.06 -20.89 -40.74
CA ASP A 465 22.20 -21.21 -42.17
C ASP A 465 21.08 -20.56 -43.00
N ILE A 466 21.31 -19.29 -43.37
CA ILE A 466 20.72 -18.57 -44.51
C ILE A 466 21.58 -17.30 -44.73
N THR A 467 21.93 -17.01 -45.98
CA THR A 467 22.76 -15.87 -46.46
C THR A 467 24.27 -15.89 -46.20
N GLN A 468 24.98 -16.77 -46.92
CA GLN A 468 26.22 -16.38 -47.60
C GLN A 468 26.16 -16.74 -49.08
N THR A 469 26.16 -15.72 -49.94
CA THR A 469 26.51 -15.84 -51.37
C THR A 469 27.33 -14.62 -51.80
N ASP A 470 28.49 -14.91 -52.37
CA ASP A 470 29.39 -14.05 -53.13
C ASP A 470 29.93 -12.75 -52.49
N ALA A 471 31.17 -12.87 -51.99
CA ALA A 471 32.14 -11.78 -52.00
C ALA A 471 33.44 -12.24 -52.67
N SER A 472 33.67 -11.78 -53.90
CA SER A 472 34.98 -11.63 -54.53
C SER A 472 34.86 -10.41 -55.46
N ARG A 473 35.85 -9.53 -55.68
CA ARG A 473 37.32 -9.64 -55.60
C ARG A 473 37.91 -8.21 -55.70
N VAL A 474 39.24 -8.08 -55.51
CA VAL A 474 40.15 -6.98 -55.93
C VAL A 474 40.59 -6.02 -54.81
N GLU A 475 41.85 -5.59 -54.94
CA GLU A 475 42.75 -5.04 -53.94
C GLU A 475 42.89 -3.50 -54.00
N ASN A 476 43.54 -2.93 -52.98
CA ASN A 476 44.39 -1.72 -53.00
C ASN A 476 43.90 -0.45 -53.72
N THR A 477 43.63 0.61 -52.95
CA THR A 477 44.55 1.78 -52.86
C THR A 477 44.22 2.70 -51.69
N ALA A 478 45.20 3.51 -51.28
CA ALA A 478 45.03 4.58 -50.29
C ALA A 478 44.32 5.81 -50.89
N GLY A 479 43.53 6.51 -50.07
CA GLY A 479 42.89 7.77 -50.42
C GLY A 479 42.20 8.41 -49.22
N THR A 480 42.71 9.55 -48.76
CA THR A 480 41.96 10.54 -47.97
C THR A 480 40.80 11.08 -48.79
N GLU A 481 39.62 11.17 -48.19
CA GLU A 481 38.75 12.38 -48.13
C GLU A 481 37.40 12.04 -47.49
N ASP A 482 36.71 13.05 -46.97
CA ASP A 482 35.43 12.93 -46.28
C ASP A 482 34.27 12.60 -47.24
N GLU A 483 33.40 11.65 -46.89
CA GLU A 483 31.95 11.87 -46.93
C GLU A 483 31.13 10.83 -46.11
N GLU A 484 29.84 11.10 -45.98
CA GLU A 484 28.88 10.50 -45.04
C GLU A 484 28.35 9.10 -45.44
N SER A 485 27.46 8.57 -44.57
CA SER A 485 26.40 7.55 -44.82
C SER A 485 26.65 6.14 -44.23
N PRO A 486 25.61 5.35 -43.90
CA PRO A 486 24.49 5.66 -42.99
C PRO A 486 24.20 4.50 -41.99
N THR A 487 23.33 4.70 -40.97
CA THR A 487 22.20 3.77 -40.69
C THR A 487 21.30 4.16 -39.50
N ALA A 488 20.03 4.43 -39.81
CA ALA A 488 18.82 3.98 -39.10
C ALA A 488 18.65 4.21 -37.58
N GLU A 489 18.25 5.42 -37.21
CA GLU A 489 17.35 5.64 -36.05
C GLU A 489 15.88 5.48 -36.47
N PHE A 490 15.04 4.92 -35.59
CA PHE A 490 13.58 4.99 -35.71
C PHE A 490 13.00 5.83 -34.54
N SER A 491 12.72 7.10 -34.79
CA SER A 491 11.94 7.97 -33.89
C SER A 491 11.23 9.08 -34.67
N THR A 492 10.05 8.76 -35.21
CA THR A 492 9.21 9.71 -35.95
C THR A 492 8.33 10.53 -34.99
N SER A 493 8.83 11.71 -34.62
CA SER A 493 8.02 12.73 -33.94
C SER A 493 7.10 13.46 -34.93
N ILE A 494 5.80 13.19 -34.84
CA ILE A 494 4.77 13.95 -35.56
C ILE A 494 4.33 15.11 -34.67
N PHE A 495 5.02 16.26 -34.73
CA PHE A 495 4.47 17.62 -34.52
C PHE A 495 5.56 18.70 -34.73
N GLY A 496 5.98 18.91 -35.98
CA GLY A 496 6.87 20.00 -36.38
C GLY A 496 6.35 20.72 -37.62
N ARG A 497 5.78 21.92 -37.46
CA ARG A 497 5.35 22.77 -38.59
C ARG A 497 6.52 23.62 -39.10
N ASN A 498 6.95 23.36 -40.34
CA ASN A 498 7.93 24.17 -41.04
C ASN A 498 7.50 25.64 -41.16
N ARG A 499 8.45 26.56 -40.89
CA ARG A 499 8.42 27.93 -41.42
C ARG A 499 9.41 28.01 -42.57
N SER A 500 8.93 28.23 -43.78
CA SER A 500 9.76 28.57 -44.93
C SER A 500 10.12 30.05 -44.92
N THR A 501 11.35 30.36 -45.30
CA THR A 501 11.86 31.71 -45.52
C THR A 501 11.72 32.12 -46.98
N SER A 502 11.24 33.33 -47.27
CA SER A 502 11.57 34.06 -48.50
C SER A 502 11.69 35.56 -48.22
N ALA A 503 12.57 36.25 -48.94
CA ALA A 503 12.95 37.63 -48.69
C ALA A 503 12.27 38.64 -49.65
N ASP A 504 12.37 39.91 -49.25
CA ASP A 504 12.36 41.16 -50.04
C ASP A 504 11.16 41.54 -50.94
N ILE A 505 10.52 42.67 -50.60
CA ILE A 505 10.57 43.97 -51.34
C ILE A 505 9.63 45.01 -50.65
N PRO A 506 9.93 46.34 -50.63
CA PRO A 506 9.33 47.27 -49.67
C PRO A 506 8.28 48.26 -50.24
N ARG A 507 7.34 48.75 -49.39
CA ARG A 507 6.78 50.15 -49.47
C ARG A 507 5.81 50.57 -48.35
N VAL A 508 6.18 51.67 -47.67
CA VAL A 508 5.42 52.94 -47.50
C VAL A 508 4.05 52.97 -46.74
N SER A 509 4.13 53.57 -45.54
CA SER A 509 3.21 54.57 -44.92
C SER A 509 1.94 54.18 -44.13
N ALA A 510 1.77 54.91 -43.01
CA ALA A 510 0.56 55.13 -42.19
C ALA A 510 -0.03 53.90 -41.45
N ARG A 511 -0.67 54.01 -40.28
CA ARG A 511 -1.24 55.21 -39.63
C ARG A 511 -1.20 55.10 -38.09
N ARG A 512 -0.64 56.14 -37.48
CA ARG A 512 -0.75 56.57 -36.07
C ARG A 512 -2.10 56.23 -35.38
N LEU A 513 -2.06 55.58 -34.22
CA LEU A 513 -2.88 55.97 -33.07
C LEU A 513 -2.05 55.85 -31.78
N ARG A 514 -2.09 56.89 -30.93
CA ARG A 514 -1.47 56.89 -29.60
C ARG A 514 -2.44 56.28 -28.60
N GLN A 515 -1.92 55.57 -27.61
CA GLN A 515 -2.56 55.47 -26.30
C GLN A 515 -1.51 55.84 -25.25
N GLU A 516 -1.88 56.72 -24.33
CA GLU A 516 -0.93 57.45 -23.49
C GLU A 516 -0.49 56.61 -22.28
N LYS A 517 0.79 56.75 -21.95
CA LYS A 517 1.51 55.94 -20.97
C LYS A 517 1.64 56.74 -19.68
N SER A 518 0.92 56.33 -18.62
CA SER A 518 1.10 56.89 -17.29
C SER A 518 2.31 56.25 -16.61
N ASP A 519 3.48 56.86 -16.76
CA ASP A 519 4.69 56.42 -16.06
C ASP A 519 4.63 56.84 -14.58
N SER A 520 4.25 55.91 -13.71
CA SER A 520 4.59 55.95 -12.28
C SER A 520 5.74 54.96 -12.02
N PRO A 521 6.83 55.38 -11.34
CA PRO A 521 7.96 54.49 -11.08
C PRO A 521 7.60 53.45 -10.01
N PHE A 522 7.40 52.20 -10.43
CA PHE A 522 7.31 51.07 -9.51
C PHE A 522 8.64 50.82 -8.82
N ILE A 523 8.59 50.57 -7.51
CA ILE A 523 9.75 50.20 -6.69
C ILE A 523 10.13 48.74 -7.03
N PRO A 524 11.37 48.44 -7.43
CA PRO A 524 11.81 47.06 -7.64
C PRO A 524 11.70 46.26 -6.33
N GLY A 525 10.87 45.21 -6.32
CA GLY A 525 10.66 44.33 -5.17
C GLY A 525 9.26 44.37 -4.54
N ALA A 526 8.38 45.28 -4.95
CA ALA A 526 6.98 45.29 -4.51
C ALA A 526 6.12 44.33 -5.37
N PHE A 527 5.87 43.11 -4.89
CA PHE A 527 4.89 42.20 -5.48
C PHE A 527 3.48 42.78 -5.32
N GLY A 528 2.86 43.16 -6.44
CA GLY A 528 1.50 43.70 -6.45
C GLY A 528 0.44 42.60 -6.37
N PRO A 529 -0.72 42.83 -5.74
CA PRO A 529 -1.77 41.81 -5.55
C PRO A 529 -2.57 41.47 -6.83
N THR A 530 -1.98 41.62 -8.01
CA THR A 530 -2.62 41.44 -9.32
C THR A 530 -1.79 40.65 -10.33
N THR A 531 -0.62 40.13 -9.95
CA THR A 531 0.04 39.06 -10.72
C THR A 531 -0.36 37.72 -10.13
N ASP A 532 -1.39 37.10 -10.71
CA ASP A 532 -1.62 35.66 -10.56
C ASP A 532 -0.46 34.94 -11.25
N ASP A 533 0.67 34.84 -10.56
CA ASP A 533 1.88 34.15 -11.03
C ASP A 533 1.62 32.63 -10.99
N GLU A 534 0.89 32.14 -12.00
CA GLU A 534 0.61 30.74 -12.21
C GLU A 534 1.91 29.98 -12.45
N VAL A 535 2.42 29.32 -11.41
CA VAL A 535 3.55 28.40 -11.52
C VAL A 535 3.17 27.29 -12.49
N SER A 536 3.79 27.31 -13.68
CA SER A 536 3.47 26.36 -14.74
C SER A 536 3.69 24.92 -14.26
N ILE A 537 2.88 23.98 -14.73
CA ILE A 537 3.03 22.57 -14.36
C ILE A 537 4.41 22.04 -14.77
N THR A 538 4.98 22.51 -15.88
CA THR A 538 6.36 22.21 -16.27
C THR A 538 7.37 22.67 -15.22
N THR A 539 7.15 23.81 -14.56
CA THR A 539 7.97 24.28 -13.43
C THR A 539 7.82 23.38 -12.22
N ILE A 540 6.60 22.92 -11.89
CA ILE A 540 6.35 22.00 -10.77
C ILE A 540 6.99 20.63 -11.02
N GLU A 541 6.82 20.05 -12.21
CA GLU A 541 7.43 18.76 -12.54
C GLU A 541 8.96 18.87 -12.61
N ARG A 542 9.51 19.96 -13.16
CA ARG A 542 10.96 20.22 -13.10
C ARG A 542 11.47 20.37 -11.67
N LEU A 543 10.71 21.00 -10.77
CA LEU A 543 11.08 21.12 -9.36
C LEU A 543 11.06 19.74 -8.68
N LYS A 544 10.06 18.90 -8.93
CA LYS A 544 10.02 17.51 -8.43
C LYS A 544 11.19 16.67 -8.97
N GLU A 545 11.49 16.81 -10.26
CA GLU A 545 12.63 16.12 -10.88
C GLU A 545 13.94 16.56 -10.24
N GLN A 546 14.12 17.86 -10.00
CA GLN A 546 15.29 18.40 -9.31
C GLN A 546 15.39 17.87 -7.88
N ILE A 547 14.31 17.97 -7.07
CA ILE A 547 14.27 17.43 -5.70
C ILE A 547 14.60 15.92 -5.67
N SER A 548 14.06 15.15 -6.62
CA SER A 548 14.36 13.72 -6.72
C SER A 548 15.81 13.45 -7.11
N ARG A 549 16.41 14.31 -7.93
CA ARG A 549 17.83 14.22 -8.32
C ARG A 549 18.74 14.57 -7.13
N ASP A 550 18.51 15.73 -6.51
CA ASP A 550 19.27 16.21 -5.34
C ASP A 550 19.23 15.18 -4.19
N ALA A 551 18.06 14.59 -3.91
CA ALA A 551 17.93 13.56 -2.88
C ALA A 551 18.65 12.26 -3.25
N SER A 552 18.66 11.89 -4.53
CA SER A 552 19.44 10.72 -5.03
C SER A 552 20.94 10.98 -4.97
N GLU A 553 21.39 12.20 -5.28
CA GLU A 553 22.79 12.62 -5.14
C GLU A 553 23.23 12.53 -3.68
N HIS A 554 22.44 13.01 -2.72
CA HIS A 554 22.72 12.84 -1.29
C HIS A 554 22.73 11.38 -0.82
N ALA A 555 21.93 10.49 -1.42
CA ALA A 555 22.00 9.06 -1.17
C ALA A 555 23.31 8.45 -1.72
N ILE A 556 23.74 8.88 -2.91
CA ILE A 556 25.02 8.47 -3.52
C ILE A 556 26.22 8.96 -2.69
N GLU A 557 26.19 10.18 -2.17
CA GLU A 557 27.21 10.69 -1.23
C GLU A 557 27.34 9.80 0.01
N LEU A 558 26.22 9.35 0.58
CA LEU A 558 26.20 8.45 1.73
C LEU A 558 26.79 7.07 1.38
N LEU A 559 26.43 6.49 0.23
CA LEU A 559 26.98 5.21 -0.27
C LEU A 559 28.49 5.28 -0.57
N LYS A 560 29.00 6.46 -0.93
CA LYS A 560 30.44 6.70 -1.12
C LYS A 560 31.20 6.82 0.20
N SER A 561 30.58 7.40 1.22
CA SER A 561 31.20 7.68 2.52
C SER A 561 31.68 6.42 3.26
N GLU A 562 32.52 6.62 4.28
CA GLU A 562 32.92 5.56 5.21
C GLU A 562 31.84 5.23 6.27
N THR A 563 30.73 5.97 6.28
CA THR A 563 29.60 5.72 7.19
C THR A 563 28.94 4.40 6.83
N MET A 564 28.75 3.51 7.80
CA MET A 564 27.97 2.31 7.59
C MET A 564 26.52 2.68 7.22
N PHE A 565 25.88 1.92 6.35
CA PHE A 565 24.51 2.19 5.92
C PHE A 565 23.67 0.91 5.80
N CYS A 566 22.35 1.09 5.81
CA CYS A 566 21.36 0.08 5.44
C CYS A 566 20.62 0.55 4.19
N ILE A 567 20.46 -0.34 3.21
CA ILE A 567 19.64 -0.09 2.01
C ILE A 567 18.29 -0.77 2.22
N ILE A 568 17.21 0.00 2.16
CA ILE A 568 15.84 -0.52 2.09
C ILE A 568 15.46 -0.75 0.63
N LEU A 569 14.97 -1.96 0.34
CA LEU A 569 14.28 -2.33 -0.89
C LEU A 569 12.81 -2.63 -0.58
N ASP A 570 11.89 -2.01 -1.30
CA ASP A 570 10.46 -2.34 -1.24
C ASP A 570 9.85 -2.35 -2.65
N ASN A 571 8.90 -3.26 -2.91
CA ASN A 571 8.35 -3.46 -4.25
C ASN A 571 7.12 -2.58 -4.49
N ILE A 572 7.16 -1.77 -5.55
CA ILE A 572 6.07 -0.93 -6.03
C ILE A 572 5.35 -1.65 -7.18
N ASP A 573 4.15 -2.15 -6.92
CA ASP A 573 3.25 -2.70 -7.95
C ASP A 573 2.22 -1.64 -8.37
N ILE A 574 2.47 -0.93 -9.48
CA ILE A 574 1.53 0.07 -10.01
C ILE A 574 0.60 -0.58 -11.04
N TYR A 575 -0.66 -0.79 -10.66
CA TYR A 575 -1.67 -1.35 -11.55
C TYR A 575 -2.22 -0.30 -12.53
N LEU A 576 -1.74 -0.35 -13.77
CA LEU A 576 -2.22 0.46 -14.87
C LEU A 576 -3.51 -0.14 -15.45
N ARG A 577 -4.65 0.21 -14.82
CA ARG A 577 -5.97 -0.13 -15.35
C ARG A 577 -6.23 0.61 -16.66
N LYS A 578 -6.58 -0.13 -17.71
CA LYS A 578 -7.09 0.41 -18.97
C LYS A 578 -8.61 0.52 -18.90
N PHE A 579 -9.16 1.62 -19.43
CA PHE A 579 -10.60 1.87 -19.45
C PHE A 579 -11.37 0.82 -20.29
N GLN A 580 -10.80 0.41 -21.43
CA GLN A 580 -11.28 -0.70 -22.24
C GLN A 580 -10.11 -1.66 -22.52
N GLU A 581 -10.23 -2.90 -22.06
CA GLU A 581 -9.28 -3.95 -22.43
C GLU A 581 -9.48 -4.39 -23.88
N ARG A 582 -8.41 -4.36 -24.66
CA ARG A 582 -8.33 -4.87 -26.03
C ARG A 582 -7.10 -5.76 -26.15
N ILE A 583 -6.99 -6.54 -27.23
CA ILE A 583 -5.83 -7.43 -27.45
C ILE A 583 -4.50 -6.65 -27.39
N THR A 584 -4.48 -5.42 -27.93
CA THR A 584 -3.34 -4.49 -27.94
C THR A 584 -3.28 -3.53 -26.74
N ASN A 585 -4.30 -3.50 -25.87
CA ASN A 585 -4.40 -2.56 -24.76
C ASN A 585 -5.00 -3.28 -23.54
N ARG A 586 -4.18 -4.07 -22.85
CA ARG A 586 -4.57 -4.80 -21.64
C ARG A 586 -4.18 -4.02 -20.39
N ASN A 587 -4.80 -4.36 -19.26
CA ASN A 587 -4.29 -3.96 -17.96
C ASN A 587 -2.83 -4.41 -17.83
N ALA A 588 -1.98 -3.53 -17.30
CA ALA A 588 -0.56 -3.80 -17.06
C ALA A 588 -0.23 -3.54 -15.59
N MET A 589 0.82 -4.19 -15.09
CA MET A 589 1.39 -3.91 -13.78
C MET A 589 2.83 -3.47 -14.02
N ILE A 590 3.17 -2.24 -13.61
CA ILE A 590 4.57 -1.84 -13.51
C ILE A 590 5.08 -2.43 -12.21
N HIS A 591 6.20 -3.14 -12.28
CA HIS A 591 6.90 -3.72 -11.14
C HIS A 591 8.23 -2.99 -10.98
N ALA A 592 8.27 -2.05 -10.05
CA ALA A 592 9.46 -1.26 -9.76
C ALA A 592 9.89 -1.48 -8.30
N THR A 593 11.14 -1.15 -7.96
CA THR A 593 11.67 -1.25 -6.60
C THR A 593 12.00 0.14 -6.08
N ASN A 594 11.40 0.53 -4.96
CA ASN A 594 11.78 1.74 -4.23
C ASN A 594 13.08 1.47 -3.47
N VAL A 595 14.01 2.44 -3.48
CA VAL A 595 15.27 2.33 -2.76
C VAL A 595 15.51 3.55 -1.87
N ALA A 596 15.83 3.29 -0.61
CA ALA A 596 16.28 4.30 0.34
C ALA A 596 17.53 3.82 1.09
N VAL A 597 18.43 4.75 1.42
CA VAL A 597 19.67 4.49 2.15
C VAL A 597 19.57 5.16 3.51
N ILE A 598 19.81 4.40 4.58
CA ILE A 598 19.79 4.86 5.97
C ILE A 598 21.21 4.85 6.51
N ALA A 599 21.69 5.97 7.06
CA ALA A 599 22.98 6.00 7.74
C ALA A 599 22.89 5.30 9.11
N ILE A 600 23.85 4.41 9.39
CA ILE A 600 24.02 3.72 10.66
C ILE A 600 25.18 4.38 11.40
N LYS A 601 24.85 5.16 12.43
CA LYS A 601 25.83 5.82 13.29
C LYS A 601 26.23 4.92 14.47
N GLY A 602 27.43 5.16 15.00
CA GLY A 602 27.97 4.43 16.15
C GLY A 602 28.19 2.91 16.01
N PRO A 603 28.35 2.27 14.83
CA PRO A 603 28.68 0.85 14.78
C PRO A 603 30.04 0.61 15.44
N LYS A 604 30.18 -0.49 16.20
CA LYS A 604 31.48 -0.93 16.72
C LYS A 604 32.41 -1.21 15.53
N LEU A 605 33.67 -0.76 15.60
CA LEU A 605 34.66 -0.79 14.51
C LEU A 605 34.78 -2.13 13.75
N GLY A 606 34.50 -3.27 14.39
CA GLY A 606 34.52 -4.60 13.75
C GLY A 606 33.26 -5.01 12.99
N ALA A 607 32.13 -4.30 13.11
CA ALA A 607 30.89 -4.63 12.38
C ALA A 607 31.03 -4.40 10.86
N ALA A 608 32.01 -3.59 10.47
CA ALA A 608 32.36 -3.29 9.09
C ALA A 608 33.29 -4.33 8.43
N ASP A 609 33.76 -5.35 9.15
CA ASP A 609 34.73 -6.31 8.61
C ASP A 609 34.02 -7.48 7.87
N LEU A 610 34.05 -7.43 6.54
CA LEU A 610 33.51 -8.50 5.70
C LEU A 610 34.31 -9.81 5.82
N GLN A 611 35.63 -9.75 5.99
CA GLN A 611 36.44 -10.96 6.10
C GLN A 611 36.13 -11.68 7.42
N ALA A 612 36.07 -10.95 8.54
CA ALA A 612 35.65 -11.53 9.82
C ALA A 612 34.23 -12.14 9.76
N LYS A 613 33.29 -11.52 9.03
CA LYS A 613 31.97 -12.11 8.76
C LYS A 613 32.08 -13.42 7.97
N LEU A 614 32.92 -13.48 6.94
CA LEU A 614 33.11 -14.67 6.10
C LEU A 614 33.83 -15.80 6.85
N ASP A 615 34.80 -15.49 7.69
CA ASP A 615 35.48 -16.46 8.57
C ASP A 615 34.53 -17.08 9.61
N LEU A 616 33.46 -16.36 9.97
CA LEU A 616 32.37 -16.86 10.82
C LEU A 616 31.32 -17.69 10.06
N ARG A 617 31.37 -17.75 8.73
CA ARG A 617 30.41 -18.51 7.91
C ARG A 617 30.51 -20.01 8.22
N GLY A 618 29.37 -20.70 8.19
CA GLY A 618 29.29 -22.12 8.55
C GLY A 618 29.33 -22.41 10.05
N ASN A 619 29.78 -21.49 10.92
CA ASN A 619 29.75 -21.71 12.37
C ASN A 619 28.31 -21.87 12.92
N ARG A 620 27.28 -21.39 12.21
CA ARG A 620 25.87 -21.71 12.52
C ARG A 620 25.55 -23.21 12.50
N MET A 621 26.33 -24.05 11.80
CA MET A 621 26.19 -25.52 11.87
C MET A 621 26.69 -26.12 13.19
N LYS A 622 27.51 -25.37 13.95
CA LYS A 622 27.97 -25.75 15.29
C LYS A 622 26.99 -25.28 16.39
N ALA A 623 26.04 -24.41 16.05
CA ALA A 623 25.04 -23.92 16.98
C ALA A 623 24.07 -25.04 17.37
N THR A 624 23.89 -25.23 18.67
CA THR A 624 23.01 -26.22 19.29
C THR A 624 21.70 -25.56 19.71
N PHE A 625 20.72 -26.36 20.12
CA PHE A 625 19.49 -25.83 20.71
C PHE A 625 19.74 -24.99 21.97
N SER A 626 20.82 -25.28 22.71
CA SER A 626 21.20 -24.53 23.91
C SER A 626 21.64 -23.09 23.59
N ASP A 627 22.23 -22.86 22.41
CA ASP A 627 22.74 -21.55 21.99
C ASP A 627 21.63 -20.58 21.51
N ILE A 628 20.43 -21.11 21.29
CA ILE A 628 19.23 -20.34 20.87
C ILE A 628 18.10 -20.39 21.91
N ARG A 629 18.28 -21.13 23.01
CA ARG A 629 17.29 -21.22 24.07
C ARG A 629 17.41 -19.97 24.94
N PRO A 630 16.31 -19.22 25.18
CA PRO A 630 16.32 -18.11 26.13
C PRO A 630 16.88 -18.57 27.48
N THR A 631 17.85 -17.82 27.98
CA THR A 631 18.46 -18.00 29.30
C THR A 631 17.45 -17.68 30.40
N LYS A 632 17.82 -17.94 31.67
CA LYS A 632 16.95 -17.52 32.78
C LYS A 632 16.87 -15.99 32.83
N GLU A 633 17.99 -15.34 32.56
CA GLU A 633 18.20 -13.91 32.51
C GLU A 633 17.32 -13.27 31.41
N ASP A 634 17.24 -13.88 30.23
CA ASP A 634 16.31 -13.47 29.17
C ASP A 634 14.84 -13.63 29.60
N GLY A 635 14.52 -14.71 30.31
CA GLY A 635 13.18 -14.95 30.86
C GLY A 635 12.78 -13.90 31.90
N ASP A 636 13.66 -13.62 32.85
CA ASP A 636 13.48 -12.59 33.87
C ASP A 636 13.36 -11.19 33.23
N HIS A 637 14.17 -10.90 32.21
CA HIS A 637 14.09 -9.67 31.41
C HIS A 637 12.75 -9.54 30.67
N MET A 638 12.32 -10.59 29.95
CA MET A 638 11.05 -10.60 29.22
C MET A 638 9.84 -10.43 30.15
N ASN A 639 9.89 -11.04 31.35
CA ASN A 639 8.86 -10.87 32.37
C ASN A 639 8.81 -9.43 32.88
N ALA A 640 9.95 -8.83 33.24
CA ALA A 640 10.02 -7.44 33.69
C ALA A 640 9.56 -6.45 32.61
N ALA A 641 9.94 -6.68 31.34
CA ALA A 641 9.46 -5.89 30.20
C ALA A 641 7.94 -6.03 30.01
N PHE A 642 7.40 -7.24 30.13
CA PHE A 642 5.96 -7.49 30.03
C PHE A 642 5.17 -6.83 31.17
N GLU A 643 5.63 -6.99 32.41
CA GLU A 643 5.02 -6.35 33.59
C GLU A 643 5.04 -4.83 33.49
N GLY A 644 6.18 -4.24 33.10
CA GLY A 644 6.31 -2.80 32.90
C GLY A 644 5.41 -2.26 31.78
N LEU A 645 5.30 -2.97 30.65
CA LEU A 645 4.37 -2.62 29.56
C LEU A 645 2.90 -2.71 30.00
N VAL A 646 2.53 -3.72 30.79
CA VAL A 646 1.18 -3.84 31.35
C VAL A 646 0.90 -2.72 32.36
N ALA A 647 1.85 -2.41 33.24
CA ALA A 647 1.75 -1.32 34.21
C ALA A 647 1.59 0.03 33.49
N GLU A 648 2.39 0.29 32.44
CA GLU A 648 2.27 1.49 31.62
C GLU A 648 0.87 1.58 30.98
N MET A 649 0.38 0.50 30.37
CA MET A 649 -0.96 0.47 29.77
C MET A 649 -2.07 0.72 30.80
N LEU A 650 -1.92 0.23 32.04
CA LEU A 650 -2.86 0.52 33.12
C LEU A 650 -2.80 2.01 33.49
N VAL A 651 -1.63 2.56 33.82
CA VAL A 651 -1.49 3.98 34.24
C VAL A 651 -1.84 4.97 33.12
N ARG A 652 -1.67 4.60 31.85
CA ARG A 652 -2.09 5.44 30.71
C ARG A 652 -3.59 5.37 30.42
N TYR A 653 -4.23 4.21 30.54
CA TYR A 653 -5.56 3.97 29.94
C TYR A 653 -6.68 3.57 30.92
N PHE A 654 -6.39 3.40 32.21
CA PHE A 654 -7.41 3.18 33.24
C PHE A 654 -8.31 4.43 33.38
N PRO A 655 -9.64 4.29 33.54
CA PRO A 655 -10.57 5.43 33.69
C PRO A 655 -10.18 6.37 34.83
N GLY A 656 -10.13 7.68 34.57
CA GLY A 656 -9.75 8.67 35.57
C GLY A 656 -8.26 8.66 35.97
N SER A 657 -7.41 7.86 35.32
CA SER A 657 -5.95 7.83 35.59
C SER A 657 -5.25 9.17 35.39
N SER A 658 -5.77 10.02 34.51
CA SER A 658 -5.34 11.42 34.34
C SER A 658 -5.44 12.23 35.65
N MET A 659 -6.39 11.91 36.53
CA MET A 659 -6.60 12.58 37.82
C MET A 659 -5.82 11.91 38.98
N TRP A 660 -5.05 10.85 38.73
CA TRP A 660 -4.29 10.18 39.79
C TRP A 660 -3.15 11.07 40.28
N LYS A 661 -3.16 11.38 41.59
CA LYS A 661 -2.06 12.09 42.26
C LYS A 661 -0.77 11.28 42.08
N GLY A 662 0.21 11.88 41.40
CA GLY A 662 1.47 11.22 41.09
C GLY A 662 1.49 10.37 39.80
N ARG A 663 0.48 10.44 38.91
CA ARG A 663 0.48 9.71 37.61
C ARG A 663 1.81 9.86 36.86
N ARG A 664 2.35 11.09 36.78
CA ARG A 664 3.63 11.36 36.12
C ARG A 664 4.80 10.62 36.79
N THR A 665 4.84 10.63 38.12
CA THR A 665 5.82 9.86 38.91
C THR A 665 5.66 8.36 38.70
N MET A 666 4.43 7.83 38.64
CA MET A 666 4.18 6.42 38.34
C MET A 666 4.68 6.03 36.95
N LEU A 667 4.38 6.83 35.92
CA LEU A 667 4.86 6.60 34.55
C LEU A 667 6.39 6.65 34.47
N GLN A 668 7.02 7.61 35.15
CA GLN A 668 8.48 7.70 35.24
C GLN A 668 9.07 6.46 35.95
N THR A 669 8.53 6.06 37.10
CA THR A 669 8.97 4.84 37.80
C THR A 669 8.81 3.60 36.92
N ILE A 670 7.71 3.49 36.17
CA ILE A 670 7.50 2.40 35.22
C ILE A 670 8.59 2.43 34.12
N GLU A 671 8.86 3.58 33.52
CA GLU A 671 9.91 3.75 32.51
C GLU A 671 11.32 3.44 33.04
N GLU A 672 11.59 3.72 34.31
CA GLU A 672 12.84 3.36 35.01
C GLU A 672 12.92 1.85 35.31
N THR A 673 11.79 1.18 35.55
CA THR A 673 11.74 -0.28 35.81
C THR A 673 11.68 -1.15 34.55
N ILE A 674 11.16 -0.64 33.43
CA ILE A 674 11.18 -1.36 32.15
C ILE A 674 12.65 -1.56 31.75
N PRO A 675 13.12 -2.82 31.60
CA PRO A 675 14.52 -3.07 31.29
C PRO A 675 14.84 -2.53 29.88
N LYS A 676 15.85 -1.66 29.81
CA LYS A 676 16.23 -0.94 28.58
C LYS A 676 17.25 -1.75 27.79
N ASP A 677 16.78 -2.63 26.90
CA ASP A 677 17.64 -3.25 25.88
C ASP A 677 17.74 -2.33 24.63
N ARG A 678 18.51 -1.26 24.77
CA ARG A 678 18.91 -0.38 23.66
C ARG A 678 20.43 -0.25 23.67
N PRO A 679 21.16 -1.09 22.90
CA PRO A 679 22.64 -1.04 22.86
C PRO A 679 23.19 0.18 22.11
N LEU A 680 22.34 0.98 21.49
CA LEU A 680 22.66 2.23 20.80
C LEU A 680 21.81 3.38 21.37
N GLU A 681 22.37 4.58 21.37
CA GLU A 681 21.64 5.79 21.75
C GLU A 681 20.54 6.11 20.73
N VAL A 682 19.51 6.85 21.17
CA VAL A 682 18.40 7.23 20.29
C VAL A 682 18.81 8.44 19.47
N GLU A 683 18.96 8.24 18.17
CA GLU A 683 19.33 9.28 17.23
C GLU A 683 18.27 9.48 16.14
N VAL A 684 18.23 10.68 15.56
CA VAL A 684 17.43 10.95 14.35
C VAL A 684 18.04 10.19 13.17
N THR A 685 17.22 9.35 12.54
CA THR A 685 17.59 8.51 11.40
C THR A 685 17.79 9.35 10.14
N ASP A 686 19.03 9.49 9.67
CA ASP A 686 19.34 10.05 8.36
C ASP A 686 18.92 9.04 7.27
N THR A 687 17.83 9.34 6.57
CA THR A 687 17.24 8.50 5.51
C THR A 687 17.21 9.28 4.21
N ARG A 688 17.87 8.76 3.18
CA ARG A 688 18.06 9.41 1.88
C ARG A 688 17.48 8.53 0.77
N PRO A 689 16.46 8.98 0.03
CA PRO A 689 15.89 8.18 -1.05
C PRO A 689 16.86 8.13 -2.24
N LEU A 690 17.20 6.94 -2.71
CA LEU A 690 17.97 6.72 -3.95
C LEU A 690 17.04 6.71 -5.18
N GLY A 691 15.72 6.75 -4.95
CA GLY A 691 14.70 6.80 -5.97
C GLY A 691 14.13 5.43 -6.32
N VAL A 692 13.40 5.39 -7.44
CA VAL A 692 12.77 4.17 -7.97
C VAL A 692 13.65 3.55 -9.04
N ILE A 693 13.71 2.21 -9.01
CA ILE A 693 14.43 1.35 -9.94
C ILE A 693 13.41 0.54 -10.73
N ASP A 694 13.49 0.49 -12.06
CA ASP A 694 12.52 -0.22 -12.93
C ASP A 694 12.82 -1.73 -13.01
N VAL A 695 12.89 -2.37 -11.83
CA VAL A 695 13.25 -3.79 -11.67
C VAL A 695 12.29 -4.46 -10.68
N ASN A 696 11.84 -5.67 -11.03
CA ASN A 696 10.94 -6.49 -10.23
C ASN A 696 11.69 -7.31 -9.16
N SER A 697 11.91 -6.73 -7.99
CA SER A 697 12.51 -7.41 -6.82
C SER A 697 11.66 -8.55 -6.23
N GLY A 698 10.42 -8.74 -6.71
CA GLY A 698 9.62 -9.94 -6.45
C GLY A 698 10.22 -11.24 -7.01
N SER A 699 11.28 -11.17 -7.81
CA SER A 699 12.02 -12.34 -8.35
C SER A 699 13.50 -12.35 -7.95
N LYS A 700 14.09 -13.55 -7.80
CA LYS A 700 15.54 -13.73 -7.54
C LYS A 700 16.43 -12.93 -8.50
N LYS A 701 16.12 -12.98 -9.82
CA LYS A 701 16.85 -12.23 -10.85
C LYS A 701 16.73 -10.72 -10.58
N GLY A 702 15.53 -10.23 -10.33
CA GLY A 702 15.30 -8.81 -10.08
C GLY A 702 15.96 -8.29 -8.81
N VAL A 703 16.14 -9.08 -7.74
CA VAL A 703 16.94 -8.59 -6.59
C VAL A 703 18.43 -8.48 -6.93
N ILE A 704 18.98 -9.39 -7.74
CA ILE A 704 20.36 -9.28 -8.25
C ILE A 704 20.51 -8.04 -9.14
N GLU A 705 19.56 -7.81 -10.03
CA GLU A 705 19.52 -6.71 -10.99
C GLU A 705 19.34 -5.35 -10.28
N ALA A 706 18.49 -5.28 -9.25
CA ALA A 706 18.36 -4.10 -8.40
C ALA A 706 19.63 -3.81 -7.60
N LEU A 707 20.29 -4.82 -7.01
CA LEU A 707 21.59 -4.63 -6.33
C LEU A 707 22.67 -4.12 -7.28
N LYS A 708 22.70 -4.63 -8.52
CA LYS A 708 23.61 -4.18 -9.56
C LYS A 708 23.34 -2.70 -9.92
N GLU A 709 22.09 -2.33 -10.18
CA GLU A 709 21.74 -0.93 -10.51
C GLU A 709 22.05 0.03 -9.36
N ILE A 710 21.88 -0.39 -8.09
CA ILE A 710 22.29 0.40 -6.91
C ILE A 710 23.81 0.60 -6.88
N GLN A 711 24.60 -0.45 -7.13
CA GLN A 711 26.05 -0.34 -7.20
C GLN A 711 26.49 0.55 -8.37
N GLU A 712 25.88 0.43 -9.55
CA GLU A 712 26.14 1.30 -10.70
C GLU A 712 25.79 2.77 -10.41
N LYS A 713 24.59 3.05 -9.86
CA LYS A 713 24.15 4.39 -9.45
C LYS A 713 25.04 5.00 -8.36
N SER A 714 25.58 4.19 -7.45
CA SER A 714 26.54 4.66 -6.44
C SER A 714 27.84 5.18 -7.06
N THR A 715 28.17 4.79 -8.30
CA THR A 715 29.46 5.00 -9.00
C THR A 715 30.69 4.45 -8.25
N VAL A 716 30.49 3.67 -7.19
CA VAL A 716 31.55 2.95 -6.47
C VAL A 716 31.97 1.72 -7.30
N PRO A 717 33.26 1.53 -7.64
CA PRO A 717 33.70 0.36 -8.40
C PRO A 717 33.32 -0.96 -7.74
N GLN A 718 33.00 -1.99 -8.53
CA GLN A 718 32.58 -3.32 -8.04
C GLN A 718 33.58 -3.93 -7.03
N GLU A 719 34.88 -3.73 -7.24
CA GLU A 719 35.92 -4.13 -6.29
C GLU A 719 35.84 -3.38 -4.96
N GLU A 720 35.62 -2.07 -4.98
CA GLU A 720 35.50 -1.28 -3.74
C GLU A 720 34.18 -1.62 -3.02
N TRP A 721 33.08 -1.76 -3.77
CA TRP A 721 31.78 -2.15 -3.24
C TRP A 721 31.83 -3.51 -2.53
N SER A 722 32.53 -4.49 -3.11
CA SER A 722 32.69 -5.83 -2.51
C SER A 722 33.75 -5.91 -1.40
N LYS A 723 34.71 -4.98 -1.34
CA LYS A 723 35.69 -4.86 -0.24
C LYS A 723 35.16 -4.01 0.93
N LYS A 724 34.20 -3.12 0.68
CA LYS A 724 33.48 -2.36 1.70
C LYS A 724 32.72 -3.29 2.64
N SER A 725 32.28 -2.73 3.75
CA SER A 725 31.60 -3.42 4.85
C SER A 725 30.39 -4.25 4.40
N PRO A 726 29.97 -5.26 5.19
CA PRO A 726 28.74 -5.98 4.93
C PRO A 726 27.55 -5.01 4.77
N HIS A 727 27.03 -4.91 3.55
CA HIS A 727 25.93 -4.03 3.19
C HIS A 727 24.65 -4.60 3.77
N VAL A 728 24.07 -3.91 4.76
CA VAL A 728 22.81 -4.34 5.35
C VAL A 728 21.68 -4.03 4.38
N ILE A 729 21.05 -5.06 3.82
CA ILE A 729 19.93 -4.90 2.89
C ILE A 729 18.65 -5.30 3.61
N GLN A 730 17.75 -4.35 3.80
CA GLN A 730 16.45 -4.55 4.42
C GLN A 730 15.36 -4.62 3.34
N GLY A 731 14.43 -5.56 3.49
CA GLY A 731 13.27 -5.65 2.60
C GLY A 731 12.19 -6.56 3.14
N ASP A 732 11.12 -6.74 2.38
CA ASP A 732 10.03 -7.64 2.76
C ASP A 732 10.52 -9.11 2.85
N TRP A 733 9.66 -10.01 3.35
CA TRP A 733 10.03 -11.41 3.49
C TRP A 733 10.32 -12.08 2.14
N LEU A 734 9.63 -11.69 1.07
CA LEU A 734 9.86 -12.23 -0.27
C LEU A 734 11.22 -11.78 -0.82
N THR A 735 11.56 -10.49 -0.74
CA THR A 735 12.87 -9.94 -1.10
C THR A 735 13.98 -10.68 -0.34
N VAL A 736 13.89 -10.78 0.98
CA VAL A 736 14.89 -11.48 1.82
C VAL A 736 15.00 -12.98 1.46
N SER A 737 13.88 -13.63 1.16
CA SER A 737 13.85 -15.03 0.70
C SER A 737 14.53 -15.19 -0.67
N ASN A 738 14.24 -14.28 -1.61
CA ASN A 738 14.84 -14.22 -2.93
C ASN A 738 16.36 -13.98 -2.88
N MET A 739 16.84 -13.07 -2.01
CA MET A 739 18.28 -12.85 -1.79
C MET A 739 18.98 -14.10 -1.26
N ARG A 740 18.38 -14.78 -0.27
CA ARG A 740 18.90 -16.04 0.27
C ARG A 740 18.92 -17.15 -0.76
N ALA A 741 17.93 -17.21 -1.65
CA ALA A 741 17.90 -18.17 -2.74
C ALA A 741 18.97 -17.86 -3.80
N ALA A 742 19.09 -16.59 -4.21
CA ALA A 742 20.14 -16.13 -5.12
C ALA A 742 21.54 -16.45 -4.59
N ARG A 743 21.85 -16.16 -3.32
CA ARG A 743 23.15 -16.52 -2.69
C ARG A 743 23.41 -18.02 -2.66
N ARG A 744 22.38 -18.86 -2.49
CA ARG A 744 22.55 -20.33 -2.50
C ARG A 744 22.81 -20.88 -3.90
N GLU A 745 22.15 -20.33 -4.90
CA GLU A 745 22.30 -20.74 -6.31
C GLU A 745 23.62 -20.25 -6.90
N ARG A 746 24.17 -19.17 -6.35
CA ARG A 746 25.45 -18.56 -6.70
C ARG A 746 26.55 -18.92 -5.71
N VAL A 747 26.52 -20.10 -5.09
CA VAL A 747 27.54 -20.50 -4.11
C VAL A 747 28.89 -20.81 -4.77
N ASP A 748 28.85 -21.23 -6.04
CA ASP A 748 30.01 -21.64 -6.84
C ASP A 748 30.51 -20.54 -7.80
N ASP A 749 29.90 -19.34 -7.81
CA ASP A 749 30.35 -18.21 -8.64
C ASP A 749 31.76 -17.75 -8.22
N VAL A 750 32.52 -17.16 -9.15
CA VAL A 750 33.97 -17.01 -9.02
C VAL A 750 34.36 -16.02 -7.92
N ASN A 751 33.65 -14.90 -7.79
CA ASN A 751 34.00 -13.81 -6.86
C ASN A 751 32.90 -13.49 -5.84
N ALA A 752 33.30 -12.87 -4.72
CA ALA A 752 32.41 -12.56 -3.60
C ALA A 752 31.26 -11.59 -3.97
N MET A 753 31.42 -10.79 -5.03
CA MET A 753 30.35 -9.94 -5.56
C MET A 753 29.27 -10.80 -6.22
N GLU A 754 29.64 -11.69 -7.15
CA GLU A 754 28.72 -12.61 -7.81
C GLU A 754 28.02 -13.53 -6.80
N ARG A 755 28.76 -14.05 -5.82
CA ARG A 755 28.20 -14.85 -4.72
C ARG A 755 27.30 -14.07 -3.75
N LEU A 756 27.13 -12.75 -3.90
CA LEU A 756 26.37 -11.86 -2.99
C LEU A 756 26.79 -12.00 -1.52
N GLU A 757 28.09 -12.16 -1.28
CA GLU A 757 28.67 -12.38 0.06
C GLU A 757 28.72 -11.09 0.89
N TYR A 758 28.87 -9.96 0.21
CA TYR A 758 28.86 -8.62 0.79
C TYR A 758 27.50 -8.22 1.40
N VAL A 759 26.39 -8.87 1.01
CA VAL A 759 25.04 -8.58 1.52
C VAL A 759 24.81 -9.20 2.91
N GLU A 760 24.21 -8.47 3.84
CA GLU A 760 23.53 -9.03 5.02
C GLU A 760 22.03 -8.71 4.96
N GLU A 761 21.20 -9.71 4.66
CA GLU A 761 19.77 -9.51 4.44
C GLU A 761 18.94 -9.58 5.74
N ILE A 762 18.21 -8.50 6.02
CA ILE A 762 17.38 -8.33 7.22
C ILE A 762 15.91 -8.14 6.80
N SER A 763 14.98 -8.83 7.46
CA SER A 763 13.55 -8.60 7.23
C SER A 763 13.12 -7.26 7.82
N ALA A 764 12.43 -6.48 7.00
CA ALA A 764 11.80 -5.22 7.33
C ALA A 764 10.90 -5.31 8.56
N LEU A 765 11.15 -4.46 9.57
CA LEU A 765 10.41 -4.46 10.83
C LEU A 765 8.92 -4.12 10.64
N TRP A 766 8.56 -3.36 9.60
CA TRP A 766 7.15 -3.07 9.28
C TRP A 766 6.39 -4.32 8.80
N HIS A 767 7.04 -5.24 8.09
CA HIS A 767 6.44 -6.54 7.74
C HIS A 767 6.31 -7.47 8.96
N PHE A 768 7.23 -7.39 9.92
CA PHE A 768 7.04 -8.08 11.21
C PHE A 768 5.81 -7.54 11.96
N ALA A 769 5.67 -6.21 12.06
CA ALA A 769 4.50 -5.58 12.69
C ALA A 769 3.17 -5.91 11.97
N LEU A 770 3.18 -5.98 10.63
CA LEU A 770 2.06 -6.44 9.82
C LEU A 770 1.68 -7.89 10.15
N ASN A 771 2.66 -8.81 10.13
CA ASN A 771 2.44 -10.23 10.41
C ASN A 771 1.99 -10.46 11.86
N ALA A 772 2.57 -9.76 12.84
CA ALA A 772 2.12 -9.78 14.23
C ALA A 772 0.66 -9.29 14.36
N THR A 773 0.29 -8.24 13.62
CA THR A 773 -1.11 -7.75 13.56
C THR A 773 -2.03 -8.82 12.95
N HIS A 774 -1.61 -9.51 11.89
CA HIS A 774 -2.37 -10.61 11.28
C HIS A 774 -2.53 -11.80 12.25
N MET A 775 -1.49 -12.14 13.01
CA MET A 775 -1.54 -13.19 14.04
C MET A 775 -2.48 -12.82 15.18
N LEU A 776 -2.35 -11.61 15.74
CA LEU A 776 -3.23 -11.10 16.80
C LEU A 776 -4.69 -11.07 16.35
N MET A 777 -4.94 -10.62 15.11
CA MET A 777 -6.27 -10.71 14.51
C MET A 777 -6.73 -12.16 14.43
N ARG A 778 -5.95 -13.10 13.90
CA ARG A 778 -6.34 -14.50 13.74
C ARG A 778 -6.62 -15.21 15.07
N VAL A 779 -5.82 -14.96 16.10
CA VAL A 779 -5.94 -15.59 17.42
C VAL A 779 -7.07 -14.98 18.25
N HIS A 780 -7.21 -13.65 18.24
CA HIS A 780 -8.15 -12.93 19.10
C HIS A 780 -9.39 -12.38 18.38
N PHE A 781 -9.65 -12.78 17.12
CA PHE A 781 -10.90 -12.36 16.45
C PHE A 781 -12.14 -12.84 17.22
N GLY A 782 -12.12 -14.08 17.70
CA GLY A 782 -13.19 -14.66 18.49
C GLY A 782 -14.55 -14.67 17.81
N ASN A 783 -15.60 -14.89 18.61
CA ASN A 783 -16.99 -14.80 18.17
C ASN A 783 -17.68 -13.65 18.92
N ALA A 784 -18.19 -12.67 18.17
CA ALA A 784 -18.78 -11.44 18.69
C ALA A 784 -20.03 -11.64 19.58
N ILE A 785 -20.64 -12.82 19.54
CA ILE A 785 -21.82 -13.17 20.35
C ILE A 785 -21.38 -13.76 21.70
N THR A 786 -20.45 -14.73 21.68
CA THR A 786 -20.07 -15.51 22.87
C THR A 786 -18.91 -14.90 23.66
N ASP A 787 -18.05 -14.11 23.03
CA ASP A 787 -16.92 -13.42 23.66
C ASP A 787 -17.06 -11.90 23.48
N HIS A 788 -17.38 -11.21 24.56
CA HIS A 788 -17.53 -9.75 24.59
C HIS A 788 -16.19 -8.99 24.55
N THR A 789 -15.07 -9.65 24.80
CA THR A 789 -13.70 -9.11 24.73
C THR A 789 -13.04 -9.32 23.36
N SER A 790 -13.67 -10.13 22.50
CA SER A 790 -13.18 -10.47 21.16
C SER A 790 -13.01 -9.27 20.24
N LEU A 791 -12.00 -9.32 19.36
CA LEU A 791 -11.80 -8.27 18.35
C LEU A 791 -12.99 -8.19 17.38
N ALA A 792 -13.72 -9.28 17.13
CA ALA A 792 -14.96 -9.27 16.34
C ALA A 792 -16.07 -8.43 17.01
N LYS A 793 -16.27 -8.57 18.34
CA LYS A 793 -17.23 -7.74 19.07
C LYS A 793 -16.84 -6.27 19.02
N HIS A 794 -15.56 -5.97 19.26
CA HIS A 794 -15.06 -4.60 19.21
C HIS A 794 -15.12 -3.98 17.81
N LYS A 795 -14.86 -4.76 16.76
CA LYS A 795 -15.01 -4.32 15.37
C LYS A 795 -16.46 -3.93 15.05
N GLY A 796 -17.42 -4.74 15.50
CA GLY A 796 -18.85 -4.48 15.31
C GLY A 796 -19.33 -3.26 16.10
N LEU A 797 -18.91 -3.11 17.37
CA LEU A 797 -19.23 -1.94 18.19
C LEU A 797 -18.65 -0.64 17.61
N LEU A 798 -17.44 -0.69 17.04
CA LEU A 798 -16.78 0.42 16.36
C LEU A 798 -17.19 0.57 14.88
N GLN A 799 -18.21 -0.17 14.43
CA GLN A 799 -18.77 -0.14 13.07
C GLN A 799 -17.75 -0.27 11.91
N ARG A 800 -16.63 -0.97 12.13
CA ARG A 800 -15.52 -0.98 11.16
C ARG A 800 -15.74 -1.94 10.00
N THR A 801 -15.67 -1.41 8.77
CA THR A 801 -15.96 -2.11 7.51
C THR A 801 -14.69 -2.54 6.75
N TRP A 802 -14.12 -3.70 7.13
CA TRP A 802 -13.00 -4.33 6.40
C TRP A 802 -12.98 -5.86 6.57
N ASP A 803 -12.29 -6.61 5.70
CA ASP A 803 -12.21 -8.08 5.80
C ASP A 803 -11.26 -8.53 6.92
N ALA A 804 -11.75 -9.34 7.85
CA ALA A 804 -10.94 -9.87 8.95
C ALA A 804 -9.90 -10.92 8.52
N LYS A 805 -10.04 -11.52 7.32
CA LYS A 805 -9.04 -12.44 6.75
C LYS A 805 -7.87 -11.72 6.09
N LYS A 806 -8.11 -10.50 5.60
CA LYS A 806 -7.10 -9.59 5.04
C LYS A 806 -7.21 -8.22 5.71
N PRO A 807 -6.91 -8.14 7.02
CA PRO A 807 -7.06 -6.90 7.78
C PRO A 807 -6.19 -5.80 7.18
N ASN A 808 -6.76 -4.61 6.96
CA ASN A 808 -5.95 -3.42 6.74
C ASN A 808 -5.12 -3.16 8.01
N TYR A 809 -3.80 -3.04 7.85
CA TYR A 809 -2.86 -2.93 8.98
C TYR A 809 -3.20 -1.81 9.95
N ALA A 810 -3.43 -0.59 9.46
CA ALA A 810 -3.76 0.56 10.31
C ALA A 810 -5.09 0.33 11.04
N ALA A 811 -6.12 -0.13 10.32
CA ALA A 811 -7.45 -0.36 10.88
C ALA A 811 -7.48 -1.50 11.92
N ALA A 812 -6.66 -2.54 11.74
CA ALA A 812 -6.51 -3.65 12.68
C ALA A 812 -5.61 -3.31 13.88
N LYS A 813 -4.48 -2.63 13.67
CA LYS A 813 -3.62 -2.09 14.73
C LYS A 813 -4.40 -1.16 15.66
N ALA A 814 -5.21 -0.26 15.08
CA ALA A 814 -6.11 0.59 15.85
C ALA A 814 -7.19 -0.23 16.57
N LEU A 815 -7.74 -1.29 15.96
CA LEU A 815 -8.77 -2.13 16.61
C LEU A 815 -8.20 -2.87 17.83
N ILE A 816 -7.00 -3.44 17.69
CA ILE A 816 -6.27 -4.10 18.78
C ILE A 816 -6.02 -3.11 19.92
N ARG A 817 -5.52 -1.90 19.62
CA ARG A 817 -5.35 -0.82 20.62
C ARG A 817 -6.67 -0.46 21.33
N HIS A 818 -7.76 -0.26 20.59
CA HIS A 818 -9.08 0.05 21.17
C HIS A 818 -9.58 -1.11 22.06
N SER A 819 -9.36 -2.35 21.63
CA SER A 819 -9.74 -3.57 22.35
C SER A 819 -9.01 -3.69 23.69
N ILE A 820 -7.69 -3.51 23.68
CA ILE A 820 -6.85 -3.52 24.89
C ILE A 820 -7.31 -2.44 25.87
N ARG A 821 -7.45 -1.19 25.40
CA ARG A 821 -7.94 -0.07 26.23
C ARG A 821 -9.32 -0.36 26.82
N LYS A 822 -10.26 -0.86 26.01
CA LYS A 822 -11.61 -1.20 26.50
C LYS A 822 -11.56 -2.32 27.56
N ASN A 823 -10.72 -3.33 27.38
CA ASN A 823 -10.57 -4.41 28.37
C ASN A 823 -9.98 -3.89 29.68
N VAL A 824 -9.04 -2.94 29.65
CA VAL A 824 -8.54 -2.23 30.85
C VAL A 824 -9.68 -1.49 31.57
N ARG A 825 -10.58 -0.79 30.83
CA ARG A 825 -11.76 -0.12 31.42
C ARG A 825 -12.80 -1.10 31.97
N VAL A 826 -12.98 -2.27 31.37
CA VAL A 826 -13.87 -3.31 31.92
C VAL A 826 -13.30 -3.89 33.20
N PHE A 827 -11.98 -4.13 33.25
CA PHE A 827 -11.29 -4.60 34.45
C PHE A 827 -11.40 -3.60 35.60
N SER A 828 -11.28 -2.29 35.34
CA SER A 828 -11.44 -1.26 36.39
C SER A 828 -12.83 -1.29 37.04
N GLY A 829 -13.90 -1.36 36.23
CA GLY A 829 -15.28 -1.43 36.75
C GLY A 829 -15.55 -2.69 37.56
N LEU A 830 -14.93 -3.82 37.21
CA LEU A 830 -15.00 -5.04 38.02
C LEU A 830 -14.30 -4.87 39.38
N VAL A 831 -13.11 -4.26 39.40
CA VAL A 831 -12.38 -3.97 40.65
C VAL A 831 -13.12 -2.96 41.54
N GLU A 832 -13.81 -1.98 40.96
CA GLU A 832 -14.68 -1.05 41.70
C GLU A 832 -15.93 -1.75 42.24
N SER A 833 -16.59 -2.61 41.47
CA SER A 833 -17.78 -3.36 41.93
C SER A 833 -17.51 -4.42 43.01
N GLN A 834 -16.23 -4.73 43.28
CA GLN A 834 -15.80 -5.63 44.36
C GLN A 834 -15.40 -4.90 45.65
N LYS A 835 -15.42 -3.56 45.66
CA LYS A 835 -15.14 -2.73 46.84
C LYS A 835 -16.44 -2.22 47.48
#